data_AF-A0A6C2U9W0-F1
#
_entry.id   AF-A0A6C2U9W0-F1
#
_cell.length_a   1.000
_cell.length_b   1.000
_cell.length_c   1.000
_cell.angle_alpha   90.00
_cell.angle_beta   90.00
_cell.angle_gamma   90.00
#
_symmetry.space_group_name_H-M   'P 1'
#
loop_
_entity.id
_entity.type
_entity.pdbx_description
1 polymer ?
#
loop_
_entity_poly.entity_id
_entity_poly.type
_entity_poly.pdbx_seq_one_letter_code
_entity_poly.pdbx_strand_id
1 'polypeptide(L)'
;MKTRQTTTILLTTLLLAGTSQAAQRFWNGAGSEEVPPNYDFSAATNWFNGLVPIAGEDAVIRGHSTPAYASHAIMTNSWNLTNIRIGGEGSGSTEGVPTLTLNAGADLTWSNALDIGYSLVNDTNAPAAYGILEINAGDHDGVTMNIGKAAGTSPWATTGEVTIANATLNLTGATKIATRDGSATGATVGTLTLNTGAVVNASNSAGSYTVTVGDFGSGKLIINGGTLNFAAGKALRLGENGGDGTVELNSGLLNLGVHPGVGSGTGLIDIKEGLFMISDGAWRKAQMEALVNDGTITASGGGSLAQDAIYSALYTAGTGSTNISTYITLKWGITGSDPRTNAMWAVDTTPPPGTRLTIGFEGDGWPGGYIPTLTTEISIDGAGTVSSANSNITVTLSGNPLPTNLYNTSFIYDVNGQSDLNEVTGLGASAAGLSITTANDSIVTGSGIRNAAGDTALITHELDPGGLPSGFDIELWEIETRILGASEVATFIDLVNPTNRLSVAGDGNTLQPNDVTGLDIAIDSSSSETAFVSMCALTNDAATSYRLQTLTLNLVEQGDEPAAEGTYEFWMEPYTGVLTNSALQAKDADPDEDDLDNLMEFALGGNPTTNDAAAILPTSSVEGSSLQYLYNRRTNHVEIGLSYYLELTPDLVNTAFTNDTAAYTVDGVSAAVGGFEMVTNSINTVTDAKFVTLTVEE
;
A
#
# COMPACT_ATOMS: atom_id res chain seq x y z
N MET A 1 54.44 -58.32 -26.28
CA MET A 1 53.72 -58.12 -25.00
C MET A 1 54.44 -57.04 -24.20
N LYS A 2 53.89 -55.81 -24.16
CA LYS A 2 54.41 -54.71 -23.35
C LYS A 2 53.64 -54.68 -22.03
N THR A 3 54.31 -55.00 -20.93
CA THR A 3 53.80 -54.89 -19.56
C THR A 3 53.70 -53.41 -19.18
N ARG A 4 52.48 -52.89 -18.99
CA ARG A 4 52.24 -51.59 -18.35
C ARG A 4 52.30 -51.79 -16.83
N GLN A 5 53.24 -51.14 -16.17
CA GLN A 5 53.21 -50.93 -14.73
C GLN A 5 52.20 -49.81 -14.43
N THR A 6 51.17 -50.14 -13.66
CA THR A 6 50.23 -49.17 -13.10
C THR A 6 50.76 -48.73 -11.75
N THR A 7 51.33 -47.53 -11.68
CA THR A 7 51.74 -46.91 -10.41
C THR A 7 50.51 -46.22 -9.81
N THR A 8 49.87 -46.86 -8.84
CA THR A 8 48.83 -46.26 -8.01
C THR A 8 49.47 -45.28 -7.04
N ILE A 9 49.43 -43.99 -7.35
CA ILE A 9 49.72 -42.92 -6.38
C ILE A 9 48.46 -42.76 -5.53
N LEU A 10 48.51 -43.28 -4.31
CA LEU A 10 47.51 -43.04 -3.28
C LEU A 10 47.72 -41.60 -2.78
N LEU A 11 47.01 -40.64 -3.39
CA LEU A 11 46.97 -39.25 -2.92
C LEU A 11 46.01 -39.20 -1.73
N THR A 12 46.55 -39.38 -0.53
CA THR A 12 45.82 -39.16 0.72
C THR A 12 45.62 -37.65 0.88
N THR A 13 44.57 -37.10 0.27
CA THR A 13 44.12 -35.73 0.56
C THR A 13 43.60 -35.72 1.99
N LEU A 14 44.47 -35.34 2.93
CA LEU A 14 44.08 -35.03 4.29
C LEU A 14 43.23 -33.75 4.22
N LEU A 15 41.91 -33.92 4.02
CA LEU A 15 40.91 -32.87 4.13
C LEU A 15 40.89 -32.41 5.60
N LEU A 16 41.83 -31.54 5.99
CA LEU A 16 41.56 -30.61 7.08
C LEU A 16 40.54 -29.61 6.54
N ALA A 17 39.26 -29.96 6.64
CA ALA A 17 38.18 -29.00 6.63
C ALA A 17 38.26 -28.17 7.92
N GLY A 18 39.35 -27.42 8.09
CA GLY A 18 39.35 -26.29 8.99
C GLY A 18 38.45 -25.27 8.34
N THR A 19 37.22 -25.15 8.83
CA THR A 19 36.37 -24.02 8.48
C THR A 19 37.13 -22.77 8.94
N SER A 20 37.82 -22.10 8.01
CA SER A 20 38.37 -20.79 8.27
C SER A 20 37.17 -19.91 8.64
N GLN A 21 37.05 -19.55 9.92
CA GLN A 21 36.05 -18.56 10.31
C GLN A 21 36.32 -17.31 9.46
N ALA A 22 35.26 -16.82 8.81
CA ALA A 22 35.34 -15.59 8.04
C ALA A 22 35.97 -14.50 8.92
N ALA A 23 36.87 -13.71 8.35
CA ALA A 23 37.51 -12.65 9.12
C ALA A 23 36.43 -11.68 9.60
N GLN A 24 36.42 -11.40 10.91
CA GLN A 24 35.52 -10.42 11.51
C GLN A 24 36.12 -9.03 11.39
N ARG A 25 35.38 -8.10 10.78
CA ARG A 25 35.73 -6.68 10.72
C ARG A 25 34.87 -5.90 11.71
N PHE A 26 35.49 -4.97 12.41
CA PHE A 26 34.82 -4.13 13.39
C PHE A 26 34.73 -2.70 12.88
N TRP A 27 33.50 -2.19 12.82
CA TRP A 27 33.24 -0.79 12.59
C TRP A 27 33.41 -0.01 13.89
N ASN A 28 34.21 1.05 13.84
CA ASN A 28 34.53 1.84 15.03
C ASN A 28 33.99 3.28 14.97
N GLY A 29 33.52 3.76 13.81
CA GLY A 29 33.22 5.18 13.58
C GLY A 29 34.49 6.04 13.64
N ALA A 30 34.62 7.04 12.78
CA ALA A 30 35.85 7.84 12.73
C ALA A 30 35.70 9.18 13.45
N GLY A 31 36.19 9.30 14.69
CA GLY A 31 36.59 10.59 15.25
C GLY A 31 35.97 10.96 16.60
N SER A 32 36.64 11.89 17.28
CA SER A 32 36.28 12.45 18.58
C SER A 32 35.43 13.73 18.47
N GLU A 33 34.89 14.04 17.30
CA GLU A 33 34.14 15.29 17.08
C GLU A 33 32.62 15.07 17.27
N GLU A 34 32.01 16.06 17.94
CA GLU A 34 30.64 16.10 18.46
C GLU A 34 29.55 16.15 17.36
N VAL A 35 29.94 16.11 16.09
CA VAL A 35 29.03 16.09 14.93
C VAL A 35 29.39 14.87 14.09
N PRO A 36 28.51 13.88 13.92
CA PRO A 36 28.81 12.73 13.08
C PRO A 36 28.67 13.17 11.61
N PRO A 37 29.76 13.29 10.81
CA PRO A 37 29.61 13.17 9.37
C PRO A 37 29.02 11.77 9.11
N ASN A 38 27.96 11.70 8.31
CA ASN A 38 27.44 10.48 7.72
C ASN A 38 28.59 9.54 7.32
N TYR A 39 28.85 8.50 8.12
CA TYR A 39 30.02 7.65 7.93
C TYR A 39 29.69 6.58 6.90
N ASP A 40 30.14 6.83 5.67
CA ASP A 40 30.11 5.89 4.55
C ASP A 40 30.72 4.54 4.96
N PHE A 41 29.90 3.47 4.86
CA PHE A 41 30.27 2.10 5.19
C PHE A 41 31.49 1.60 4.40
N SER A 42 31.74 2.15 3.21
CA SER A 42 32.87 1.78 2.35
C SER A 42 34.20 2.44 2.74
N ALA A 43 34.18 3.47 3.57
CA ALA A 43 35.39 4.22 3.91
C ALA A 43 36.26 3.45 4.91
N ALA A 44 37.47 3.07 4.48
CA ALA A 44 38.44 2.32 5.29
C ALA A 44 38.74 2.97 6.65
N THR A 45 38.75 4.30 6.73
CA THR A 45 38.99 5.04 7.99
C THR A 45 37.98 4.75 9.10
N ASN A 46 36.79 4.25 8.75
CA ASN A 46 35.73 3.94 9.71
C ASN A 46 35.83 2.51 10.27
N TRP A 47 36.69 1.67 9.68
CA TRP A 47 36.93 0.30 10.08
C TRP A 47 38.20 0.17 10.92
N PHE A 48 38.16 -0.72 11.91
CA PHE A 48 39.33 -1.03 12.73
C PHE A 48 40.50 -1.48 11.85
N ASN A 49 41.66 -0.83 12.04
CA ASN A 49 42.88 -1.01 11.23
C ASN A 49 42.74 -0.71 9.72
N GLY A 50 41.71 0.01 9.28
CA GLY A 50 41.53 0.31 7.86
C GLY A 50 40.96 -0.85 7.04
N LEU A 51 40.43 -1.90 7.69
CA LEU A 51 40.06 -3.15 7.04
C LEU A 51 38.55 -3.21 6.81
N VAL A 52 38.12 -2.67 5.67
CA VAL A 52 36.74 -2.78 5.17
C VAL A 52 36.40 -4.27 4.92
N PRO A 53 35.20 -4.75 5.27
CA PRO A 53 34.73 -6.07 4.87
C PRO A 53 34.87 -6.28 3.37
N ILE A 54 35.06 -7.52 2.96
CA ILE A 54 34.91 -7.94 1.56
C ILE A 54 33.80 -8.98 1.46
N ALA A 55 33.44 -9.35 0.23
CA ALA A 55 32.38 -10.32 -0.01
C ALA A 55 32.59 -11.63 0.78
N GLY A 56 31.58 -12.05 1.53
CA GLY A 56 31.61 -13.25 2.37
C GLY A 56 32.32 -13.10 3.73
N GLU A 57 32.77 -11.90 4.11
CA GLU A 57 33.27 -11.63 5.47
C GLU A 57 32.15 -11.28 6.47
N ASP A 58 32.52 -11.28 7.75
CA ASP A 58 31.66 -10.84 8.84
C ASP A 58 31.82 -9.33 9.08
N ALA A 59 30.71 -8.61 9.21
CA ALA A 59 30.70 -7.22 9.64
C ALA A 59 30.11 -7.09 11.06
N VAL A 60 30.82 -6.38 11.94
CA VAL A 60 30.37 -6.10 13.31
C VAL A 60 30.35 -4.59 13.54
N ILE A 61 29.17 -4.05 13.76
CA ILE A 61 28.90 -2.64 14.06
C ILE A 61 28.61 -2.51 15.54
N ARG A 62 29.51 -1.85 16.27
CA ARG A 62 29.51 -1.78 17.74
C ARG A 62 29.81 -0.37 18.23
N GLY A 63 29.47 -0.10 19.49
CA GLY A 63 29.96 1.09 20.20
C GLY A 63 31.45 0.91 20.55
N HIS A 64 32.25 1.96 20.37
CA HIS A 64 33.67 1.94 20.78
C HIS A 64 33.80 2.18 22.29
N SER A 65 34.87 1.68 22.92
CA SER A 65 35.08 1.76 24.39
C SER A 65 35.65 3.10 24.89
N THR A 66 35.61 4.13 24.06
CA THR A 66 35.92 5.53 24.41
C THR A 66 34.63 6.34 24.22
N PRO A 67 34.48 7.61 24.64
CA PRO A 67 33.23 8.40 24.47
C PRO A 67 32.92 8.73 23.00
N ALA A 68 32.90 7.70 22.16
CA ALA A 68 32.56 7.77 20.76
C ALA A 68 31.05 7.90 20.68
N TYR A 69 30.61 9.06 20.18
CA TYR A 69 29.27 9.31 19.71
C TYR A 69 28.77 8.15 18.82
N ALA A 70 27.45 7.93 18.83
CA ALA A 70 26.76 6.81 18.17
C ALA A 70 27.43 6.32 16.87
N SER A 71 27.81 5.04 16.84
CA SER A 71 28.37 4.42 15.64
C SER A 71 27.28 4.26 14.59
N HIS A 72 27.09 5.31 13.79
CA HIS A 72 26.15 5.34 12.67
C HIS A 72 26.90 5.04 11.38
N ALA A 73 26.60 3.92 10.74
CA ALA A 73 27.14 3.54 9.45
C ALA A 73 26.06 3.69 8.36
N ILE A 74 26.43 4.20 7.19
CA ILE A 74 25.52 4.39 6.07
C ILE A 74 26.04 3.63 4.86
N MET A 75 25.24 2.70 4.34
CA MET A 75 25.52 2.01 3.08
C MET A 75 24.82 2.72 1.93
N THR A 76 25.57 2.96 0.85
CA THR A 76 25.08 3.51 -0.42
C THR A 76 25.43 2.65 -1.63
N ASN A 77 26.10 1.52 -1.41
CA ASN A 77 26.53 0.55 -2.43
C ASN A 77 26.11 -0.84 -1.99
N SER A 78 26.04 -1.79 -2.92
CA SER A 78 25.66 -3.16 -2.62
C SER A 78 26.75 -3.95 -1.89
N TRP A 79 26.35 -4.82 -0.95
CA TRP A 79 27.24 -5.65 -0.13
C TRP A 79 26.75 -7.09 -0.03
N ASN A 80 27.68 -8.05 -0.06
CA ASN A 80 27.41 -9.45 0.20
C ASN A 80 28.24 -9.94 1.39
N LEU A 81 27.61 -10.15 2.55
CA LEU A 81 28.28 -10.45 3.81
C LEU A 81 27.86 -11.84 4.33
N THR A 82 28.62 -12.41 5.26
CA THR A 82 28.25 -13.70 5.87
C THR A 82 27.42 -13.49 7.12
N ASN A 83 28.02 -12.86 8.13
CA ASN A 83 27.30 -12.42 9.32
C ASN A 83 27.37 -10.91 9.45
N ILE A 84 26.26 -10.32 9.91
CA ILE A 84 26.21 -8.91 10.26
C ILE A 84 25.72 -8.83 11.70
N ARG A 85 26.45 -8.13 12.56
CA ARG A 85 26.08 -7.95 13.96
C ARG A 85 26.04 -6.46 14.27
N ILE A 86 24.90 -5.97 14.72
CA ILE A 86 24.69 -4.58 15.12
C ILE A 86 24.39 -4.59 16.62
N GLY A 87 25.34 -4.11 17.41
CA GLY A 87 25.17 -3.98 18.86
C GLY A 87 26.43 -4.28 19.67
N GLY A 88 26.22 -4.45 20.98
CA GLY A 88 27.25 -4.58 22.00
C GLY A 88 27.74 -3.22 22.50
N GLU A 89 27.96 -3.11 23.80
CA GLU A 89 28.66 -1.96 24.40
C GLU A 89 30.10 -2.41 24.67
N GLY A 90 31.10 -1.71 24.14
CA GLY A 90 32.48 -1.98 24.54
C GLY A 90 32.71 -1.56 25.98
N SER A 91 32.39 -2.38 26.98
CA SER A 91 32.75 -2.34 28.40
C SER A 91 32.86 -0.97 29.14
N GLY A 92 32.27 0.09 28.60
CA GLY A 92 32.38 1.49 29.03
C GLY A 92 31.80 2.53 28.07
N SER A 93 31.09 2.11 27.01
CA SER A 93 30.41 3.01 26.07
C SER A 93 29.12 3.53 26.71
N THR A 94 29.14 4.74 27.25
CA THR A 94 27.94 5.40 27.79
C THR A 94 27.17 6.19 26.74
N GLU A 95 27.69 6.27 25.51
CA GLU A 95 27.20 7.19 24.50
C GLU A 95 27.03 6.48 23.15
N GLY A 96 25.77 6.39 22.72
CA GLY A 96 25.41 6.09 21.34
C GLY A 96 24.91 4.68 21.05
N VAL A 97 23.82 4.59 20.28
CA VAL A 97 23.24 3.33 19.80
C VAL A 97 23.84 3.00 18.43
N PRO A 98 24.53 1.86 18.26
CA PRO A 98 25.02 1.41 16.96
C PRO A 98 23.87 1.35 15.94
N THR A 99 24.02 2.05 14.83
CA THR A 99 22.98 2.21 13.81
C THR A 99 23.57 1.91 12.44
N LEU A 100 22.87 1.10 11.65
CA LEU A 100 23.17 0.91 10.23
C LEU A 100 21.98 1.41 9.40
N THR A 101 22.24 2.30 8.45
CA THR A 101 21.22 2.79 7.51
C THR A 101 21.56 2.32 6.09
N LEU A 102 20.60 1.70 5.42
CA LEU A 102 20.67 1.29 4.02
C LEU A 102 19.86 2.29 3.19
N ASN A 103 20.53 3.03 2.30
CA ASN A 103 19.89 3.97 1.41
C ASN A 103 19.69 3.38 0.00
N ALA A 104 19.00 4.13 -0.87
CA ALA A 104 18.83 3.73 -2.26
C ALA A 104 20.16 3.38 -2.92
N GLY A 105 20.20 2.26 -3.64
CA GLY A 105 21.40 1.69 -4.26
C GLY A 105 22.25 0.79 -3.34
N ALA A 106 21.83 0.54 -2.10
CA ALA A 106 22.56 -0.27 -1.13
C ALA A 106 21.98 -1.68 -0.94
N ASP A 107 21.93 -2.49 -1.99
CA ASP A 107 21.43 -3.87 -1.87
C ASP A 107 22.31 -4.66 -0.90
N LEU A 108 21.68 -5.29 0.09
CA LEU A 108 22.40 -6.00 1.14
C LEU A 108 22.01 -7.46 1.08
N THR A 109 22.98 -8.31 0.78
CA THR A 109 22.84 -9.76 0.86
C THR A 109 23.59 -10.29 2.07
N TRP A 110 22.98 -11.19 2.86
CA TRP A 110 23.71 -11.96 3.86
C TRP A 110 23.40 -13.46 3.84
N SER A 111 24.46 -14.26 3.89
CA SER A 111 24.37 -15.72 3.68
C SER A 111 24.15 -16.54 4.95
N ASN A 112 24.31 -15.97 6.15
CA ASN A 112 24.07 -16.67 7.40
C ASN A 112 23.10 -15.94 8.33
N ALA A 113 23.58 -14.93 9.08
CA ALA A 113 22.79 -14.27 10.11
C ALA A 113 23.03 -12.76 10.18
N LEU A 114 21.93 -12.01 10.29
CA LEU A 114 21.90 -10.60 10.65
C LEU A 114 21.31 -10.49 12.06
N ASP A 115 22.14 -10.09 13.03
CA ASP A 115 21.77 -9.97 14.44
C ASP A 115 21.76 -8.48 14.85
N ILE A 116 20.60 -7.93 15.21
CA ILE A 116 20.41 -6.53 15.66
C ILE A 116 20.13 -6.50 17.16
N GLY A 117 20.73 -5.57 17.88
CA GLY A 117 20.67 -5.54 19.35
C GLY A 117 21.37 -6.75 19.95
N TYR A 118 22.55 -7.10 19.44
CA TYR A 118 23.26 -8.33 19.78
C TYR A 118 24.17 -8.16 21.01
N SER A 119 24.04 -9.01 22.04
CA SER A 119 25.02 -9.05 23.15
C SER A 119 26.04 -10.18 23.01
N LEU A 120 27.30 -9.87 23.32
CA LEU A 120 28.41 -10.83 23.30
C LEU A 120 28.56 -11.54 24.66
N VAL A 121 28.93 -12.82 24.62
CA VAL A 121 29.15 -13.64 25.84
C VAL A 121 30.26 -13.08 26.75
N ASN A 122 31.24 -12.39 26.18
CA ASN A 122 32.41 -11.87 26.88
C ASN A 122 32.34 -10.35 27.16
N ASP A 123 31.18 -9.73 26.96
CA ASP A 123 30.98 -8.34 27.34
C ASP A 123 30.85 -8.28 28.86
N THR A 124 31.87 -7.81 29.60
CA THR A 124 31.85 -7.93 31.07
C THR A 124 31.27 -6.72 31.78
N ASN A 125 31.04 -5.59 31.09
CA ASN A 125 30.63 -4.33 31.73
C ASN A 125 29.44 -3.63 31.06
N ALA A 126 28.74 -4.28 30.13
CA ALA A 126 27.59 -3.71 29.42
C ALA A 126 26.27 -4.14 30.10
N PRO A 127 25.53 -3.26 30.80
CA PRO A 127 24.24 -3.65 31.38
C PRO A 127 23.21 -4.01 30.30
N ALA A 128 23.35 -3.48 29.08
CA ALA A 128 22.48 -3.78 27.95
C ALA A 128 23.20 -3.59 26.61
N ALA A 129 22.75 -4.32 25.57
CA ALA A 129 23.19 -4.12 24.19
C ALA A 129 22.04 -3.56 23.34
N TYR A 130 22.31 -2.48 22.61
CA TYR A 130 21.35 -1.83 21.72
C TYR A 130 21.84 -1.88 20.27
N GLY A 131 20.93 -1.93 19.30
CA GLY A 131 21.28 -1.81 17.89
C GLY A 131 20.07 -1.42 17.04
N ILE A 132 20.31 -0.60 16.02
CA ILE A 132 19.28 -0.11 15.10
C ILE A 132 19.69 -0.45 13.66
N LEU A 133 18.73 -0.92 12.87
CA LEU A 133 18.83 -1.05 11.42
C LEU A 133 17.70 -0.28 10.75
N GLU A 134 18.06 0.59 9.82
CA GLU A 134 17.13 1.35 8.99
C GLU A 134 17.31 0.95 7.54
N ILE A 135 16.24 0.48 6.89
CA ILE A 135 16.22 0.10 5.48
C ILE A 135 15.29 1.08 4.76
N ASN A 136 15.87 2.10 4.13
CA ASN A 136 15.09 3.18 3.52
C ASN A 136 14.63 2.86 2.10
N ALA A 137 15.45 2.13 1.34
CA ALA A 137 15.19 1.71 -0.03
C ALA A 137 16.14 0.58 -0.46
N GLY A 138 15.81 -0.11 -1.57
CA GLY A 138 16.62 -1.16 -2.19
C GLY A 138 15.97 -2.54 -2.10
N ASP A 139 16.62 -3.53 -2.71
CA ASP A 139 16.21 -4.93 -2.65
C ASP A 139 17.27 -5.72 -1.86
N HIS A 140 16.87 -6.29 -0.74
CA HIS A 140 17.78 -6.95 0.19
C HIS A 140 17.41 -8.42 0.35
N ASP A 141 18.43 -9.27 0.49
CA ASP A 141 18.27 -10.72 0.58
C ASP A 141 19.00 -11.26 1.80
N GLY A 142 18.30 -12.07 2.57
CA GLY A 142 18.82 -12.58 3.83
C GLY A 142 18.43 -14.00 4.13
N VAL A 143 19.30 -14.73 4.82
CA VAL A 143 18.92 -16.02 5.40
C VAL A 143 18.22 -15.79 6.75
N THR A 144 18.97 -15.63 7.84
CA THR A 144 18.39 -15.45 9.18
C THR A 144 18.46 -14.01 9.64
N MET A 145 17.40 -13.50 10.26
CA MET A 145 17.40 -12.18 10.92
C MET A 145 16.95 -12.31 12.38
N ASN A 146 17.74 -11.81 13.32
CA ASN A 146 17.39 -11.79 14.73
C ASN A 146 17.39 -10.35 15.26
N ILE A 147 16.35 -9.96 15.98
CA ILE A 147 16.16 -8.60 16.51
C ILE A 147 16.05 -8.69 18.03
N GLY A 148 16.96 -8.03 18.75
CA GLY A 148 17.07 -8.13 20.21
C GLY A 148 17.57 -9.51 20.64
N LYS A 149 18.82 -9.85 20.31
CA LYS A 149 19.38 -11.19 20.52
C LYS A 149 20.42 -11.23 21.64
N ALA A 150 20.12 -11.99 22.70
CA ALA A 150 21.11 -12.30 23.73
C ALA A 150 21.90 -13.57 23.39
N ALA A 151 23.20 -13.47 23.15
CA ALA A 151 23.99 -14.62 22.68
C ALA A 151 24.54 -15.51 23.82
N GLY A 152 24.70 -16.80 23.53
CA GLY A 152 25.32 -17.83 24.36
C GLY A 152 24.82 -17.91 25.80
N THR A 153 25.59 -17.34 26.72
CA THR A 153 25.30 -17.31 28.16
C THR A 153 25.20 -15.88 28.69
N SER A 154 24.98 -14.90 27.80
CA SER A 154 24.95 -13.49 28.16
C SER A 154 23.85 -13.21 29.20
N PRO A 155 24.19 -12.56 30.33
CA PRO A 155 23.21 -12.13 31.32
C PRO A 155 22.59 -10.76 30.98
N TRP A 156 23.04 -10.12 29.90
CA TRP A 156 22.73 -8.72 29.63
C TRP A 156 21.46 -8.53 28.83
N ALA A 157 20.76 -7.44 29.13
CA ALA A 157 19.58 -7.08 28.38
C ALA A 157 19.96 -6.76 26.92
N THR A 158 19.05 -6.99 25.99
CA THR A 158 19.26 -6.70 24.58
C THR A 158 18.04 -6.01 23.99
N THR A 159 18.28 -5.02 23.15
CA THR A 159 17.23 -4.27 22.46
C THR A 159 17.64 -4.07 21.01
N GLY A 160 16.87 -4.61 20.09
CA GLY A 160 17.07 -4.41 18.66
C GLY A 160 15.87 -3.71 18.03
N GLU A 161 16.13 -2.80 17.11
CA GLU A 161 15.09 -2.12 16.35
C GLU A 161 15.42 -2.19 14.86
N VAL A 162 14.43 -2.58 14.06
CA VAL A 162 14.53 -2.60 12.60
C VAL A 162 13.35 -1.81 12.04
N THR A 163 13.64 -0.85 11.18
CA THR A 163 12.63 -0.11 10.43
C THR A 163 12.86 -0.29 8.94
N ILE A 164 11.82 -0.67 8.21
CA ILE A 164 11.84 -0.83 6.76
C ILE A 164 10.82 0.14 6.17
N ALA A 165 11.22 0.93 5.18
CA ALA A 165 10.38 1.81 4.39
C ALA A 165 10.34 1.32 2.94
N ASN A 166 10.59 2.15 1.93
CA ASN A 166 10.42 1.86 0.50
C ASN A 166 11.40 0.81 -0.08
N ALA A 167 11.46 -0.38 0.52
CA ALA A 167 12.42 -1.43 0.23
C ALA A 167 11.76 -2.81 0.22
N THR A 168 12.35 -3.74 -0.53
CA THR A 168 12.02 -5.16 -0.47
C THR A 168 13.04 -5.89 0.38
N LEU A 169 12.59 -6.77 1.28
CA LEU A 169 13.45 -7.67 2.03
C LEU A 169 12.97 -9.12 1.86
N ASN A 170 13.77 -9.96 1.20
CA ASN A 170 13.49 -11.37 1.05
C ASN A 170 14.25 -12.19 2.09
N LEU A 171 13.52 -12.97 2.89
CA LEU A 171 14.06 -13.78 3.97
C LEU A 171 13.84 -15.27 3.68
N THR A 172 14.97 -15.97 3.69
CA THR A 172 15.15 -17.34 3.24
C THR A 172 15.46 -18.31 4.40
N GLY A 173 15.56 -17.77 5.62
CA GLY A 173 15.65 -18.51 6.87
C GLY A 173 14.68 -17.98 7.93
N ALA A 174 14.91 -18.40 9.17
CA ALA A 174 14.06 -17.99 10.28
C ALA A 174 14.33 -16.53 10.69
N THR A 175 13.26 -15.80 10.99
CA THR A 175 13.33 -14.49 11.63
C THR A 175 12.84 -14.60 13.07
N LYS A 176 13.59 -14.04 14.02
CA LYS A 176 13.20 -14.05 15.43
C LYS A 176 13.29 -12.67 16.04
N ILE A 177 12.22 -12.23 16.68
CA ILE A 177 12.12 -10.96 17.39
C ILE A 177 12.07 -11.23 18.89
N ALA A 178 12.98 -10.61 19.65
CA ALA A 178 13.27 -10.85 21.06
C ALA A 178 13.66 -12.32 21.34
N THR A 179 14.91 -12.66 21.02
CA THR A 179 15.42 -14.05 21.04
C THR A 179 16.70 -14.18 21.85
N ARG A 180 17.08 -15.41 22.18
CA ARG A 180 18.35 -15.71 22.83
C ARG A 180 18.90 -17.06 22.40
N ASP A 181 20.22 -17.18 22.46
CA ASP A 181 20.89 -18.46 22.26
C ASP A 181 21.11 -19.18 23.60
N GLY A 182 21.12 -20.51 23.56
CA GLY A 182 21.61 -21.34 24.65
C GLY A 182 20.92 -21.10 26.00
N SER A 183 21.70 -20.70 27.00
CA SER A 183 21.25 -20.49 28.37
C SER A 183 21.36 -19.03 28.81
N ALA A 184 21.39 -18.09 27.86
CA ALA A 184 21.38 -16.66 28.17
C ALA A 184 20.17 -16.31 29.05
N THR A 185 20.36 -15.42 30.02
CA THR A 185 19.33 -15.04 30.99
C THR A 185 18.92 -13.57 30.86
N GLY A 186 19.61 -12.81 30.02
CA GLY A 186 19.30 -11.42 29.77
C GLY A 186 17.89 -11.22 29.18
N ALA A 187 17.26 -10.10 29.55
CA ALA A 187 16.01 -9.70 28.92
C ALA A 187 16.24 -9.41 27.43
N THR A 188 15.28 -9.76 26.59
CA THR A 188 15.37 -9.55 25.14
C THR A 188 14.17 -8.74 24.70
N VAL A 189 14.41 -7.68 23.94
CA VAL A 189 13.39 -6.80 23.39
C VAL A 189 13.71 -6.58 21.92
N GLY A 190 12.73 -6.77 21.05
CA GLY A 190 12.92 -6.58 19.62
C GLY A 190 11.72 -5.92 18.99
N THR A 191 11.96 -4.98 18.08
CA THR A 191 10.90 -4.32 17.30
C THR A 191 11.23 -4.37 15.81
N LEU A 192 10.30 -4.86 15.00
CA LEU A 192 10.32 -4.74 13.55
C LEU A 192 9.16 -3.85 13.10
N THR A 193 9.45 -2.76 12.39
CA THR A 193 8.46 -1.82 11.86
C THR A 193 8.51 -1.81 10.33
N LEU A 194 7.37 -2.06 9.69
CA LEU A 194 7.19 -2.02 8.24
C LEU A 194 6.33 -0.81 7.86
N ASN A 195 6.96 0.25 7.40
CA ASN A 195 6.27 1.46 6.96
C ASN A 195 5.76 1.32 5.51
N THR A 196 5.01 2.34 5.05
CA THR A 196 4.54 2.42 3.66
C THR A 196 5.68 2.18 2.67
N GLY A 197 5.39 1.36 1.65
CA GLY A 197 6.36 0.95 0.63
C GLY A 197 7.23 -0.24 1.01
N ALA A 198 7.23 -0.67 2.29
CA ALA A 198 7.99 -1.85 2.70
C ALA A 198 7.33 -3.14 2.22
N VAL A 199 8.13 -4.04 1.66
CA VAL A 199 7.70 -5.40 1.32
C VAL A 199 8.68 -6.39 1.94
N VAL A 200 8.20 -7.26 2.83
CA VAL A 200 9.00 -8.34 3.39
C VAL A 200 8.44 -9.68 2.93
N ASN A 201 9.26 -10.50 2.29
CA ASN A 201 8.89 -11.82 1.81
C ASN A 201 9.60 -12.90 2.61
N ALA A 202 8.87 -13.60 3.48
CA ALA A 202 9.38 -14.73 4.25
C ALA A 202 9.10 -16.05 3.50
N SER A 203 10.04 -16.46 2.64
CA SER A 203 9.81 -17.50 1.64
C SER A 203 10.37 -18.86 2.01
N ASN A 204 11.48 -18.92 2.75
CA ASN A 204 12.17 -20.19 2.99
C ASN A 204 12.56 -20.36 4.45
N SER A 205 12.30 -21.55 4.98
CA SER A 205 12.90 -22.09 6.19
C SER A 205 12.54 -23.58 6.20
N ALA A 206 13.46 -24.45 6.60
CA ALA A 206 13.09 -25.81 6.95
C ALA A 206 12.16 -25.74 8.18
N GLY A 207 10.86 -25.97 7.99
CA GLY A 207 9.84 -25.87 9.06
C GLY A 207 8.55 -25.17 8.63
N SER A 208 7.58 -25.15 9.54
CA SER A 208 6.26 -24.51 9.34
C SER A 208 6.22 -23.03 9.74
N TYR A 209 7.25 -22.52 10.43
CA TYR A 209 7.28 -21.15 10.95
C TYR A 209 8.51 -20.40 10.40
N THR A 210 8.30 -19.21 9.83
CA THR A 210 9.38 -18.38 9.26
C THR A 210 9.64 -17.12 10.08
N VAL A 211 8.68 -16.65 10.86
CA VAL A 211 8.85 -15.49 11.75
C VAL A 211 8.30 -15.84 13.14
N THR A 212 9.12 -15.67 14.17
CA THR A 212 8.72 -15.74 15.59
C THR A 212 8.78 -14.35 16.22
N VAL A 213 7.67 -13.90 16.80
CA VAL A 213 7.58 -12.63 17.55
C VAL A 213 7.45 -12.96 19.03
N GLY A 214 8.45 -12.55 19.82
CA GLY A 214 8.53 -12.87 21.24
C GLY A 214 8.96 -14.32 21.48
N ASP A 215 10.21 -14.66 21.19
CA ASP A 215 10.73 -16.03 21.41
C ASP A 215 11.08 -16.29 22.88
N PHE A 216 11.85 -15.41 23.53
CA PHE A 216 12.17 -15.54 24.96
C PHE A 216 11.97 -14.24 25.75
N GLY A 217 11.59 -13.17 25.07
CA GLY A 217 11.32 -11.86 25.66
C GLY A 217 10.21 -11.14 24.92
N SER A 218 10.25 -9.82 24.91
CA SER A 218 9.16 -8.98 24.38
C SER A 218 9.44 -8.60 22.93
N GLY A 219 8.79 -9.31 22.00
CA GLY A 219 8.87 -9.03 20.57
C GLY A 219 7.68 -8.23 20.09
N LYS A 220 7.94 -7.25 19.23
CA LYS A 220 6.92 -6.42 18.58
C LYS A 220 7.10 -6.38 17.07
N LEU A 221 6.04 -6.64 16.34
CA LEU A 221 5.94 -6.43 14.89
C LEU A 221 4.90 -5.34 14.64
N ILE A 222 5.25 -4.31 13.90
CA ILE A 222 4.38 -3.18 13.57
C ILE A 222 4.30 -3.06 12.05
N ILE A 223 3.08 -3.02 11.51
CA ILE A 223 2.83 -2.81 10.09
C ILE A 223 2.04 -1.51 9.94
N ASN A 224 2.70 -0.52 9.35
CA ASN A 224 2.26 0.86 9.13
C ASN A 224 2.20 1.15 7.63
N GLY A 225 1.45 0.35 6.89
CA GLY A 225 1.28 0.52 5.44
C GLY A 225 2.26 -0.30 4.60
N GLY A 226 3.16 -1.05 5.24
CA GLY A 226 3.97 -2.07 4.57
C GLY A 226 3.23 -3.38 4.34
N THR A 227 3.92 -4.33 3.75
CA THR A 227 3.43 -5.69 3.47
C THR A 227 4.40 -6.72 4.03
N LEU A 228 3.88 -7.71 4.76
CA LEU A 228 4.60 -8.91 5.15
C LEU A 228 3.94 -10.14 4.54
N ASN A 229 4.63 -10.78 3.60
CA ASN A 229 4.18 -11.97 2.90
C ASN A 229 4.91 -13.21 3.39
N PHE A 230 4.18 -14.31 3.51
CA PHE A 230 4.72 -15.63 3.81
C PHE A 230 4.46 -16.56 2.64
N ALA A 231 5.44 -17.38 2.26
CA ALA A 231 5.20 -18.44 1.29
C ALA A 231 4.16 -19.45 1.80
N ALA A 232 3.52 -20.17 0.88
CA ALA A 232 2.54 -21.20 1.20
C ALA A 232 3.09 -22.22 2.21
N GLY A 233 2.28 -22.60 3.21
CA GLY A 233 2.71 -23.52 4.25
C GLY A 233 3.53 -22.89 5.39
N LYS A 234 3.83 -21.58 5.31
CA LYS A 234 4.60 -20.85 6.33
C LYS A 234 3.69 -20.01 7.22
N ALA A 235 4.00 -20.01 8.51
CA ALA A 235 3.24 -19.32 9.53
C ALA A 235 4.08 -18.34 10.34
N LEU A 236 3.36 -17.44 10.98
CA LEU A 236 3.83 -16.60 12.07
C LEU A 236 3.69 -17.35 13.41
N ARG A 237 4.69 -17.26 14.28
CA ARG A 237 4.66 -17.77 15.65
C ARG A 237 4.69 -16.61 16.64
N LEU A 238 3.85 -16.64 17.66
CA LEU A 238 3.75 -15.60 18.70
C LEU A 238 4.01 -16.18 20.08
N GLY A 239 4.77 -15.47 20.92
CA GLY A 239 4.98 -15.84 22.32
C GLY A 239 5.57 -17.24 22.48
N GLU A 240 6.61 -17.56 21.71
CA GLU A 240 7.32 -18.83 21.86
C GLU A 240 8.05 -18.87 23.20
N ASN A 241 8.45 -20.06 23.67
CA ASN A 241 9.27 -20.31 24.88
C ASN A 241 9.04 -19.43 26.14
N GLY A 242 7.81 -18.94 26.35
CA GLY A 242 7.43 -18.07 27.47
C GLY A 242 7.66 -16.57 27.26
N GLY A 243 8.04 -16.14 26.05
CA GLY A 243 8.11 -14.74 25.63
C GLY A 243 6.74 -14.12 25.32
N ASP A 244 6.76 -12.82 25.05
CA ASP A 244 5.57 -12.03 24.73
C ASP A 244 5.67 -11.52 23.29
N GLY A 245 4.75 -11.96 22.43
CA GLY A 245 4.71 -11.59 21.02
C GLY A 245 3.51 -10.71 20.69
N THR A 246 3.75 -9.48 20.23
CA THR A 246 2.68 -8.57 19.79
C THR A 246 2.85 -8.18 18.33
N VAL A 247 1.77 -8.24 17.57
CA VAL A 247 1.65 -7.70 16.22
C VAL A 247 0.63 -6.57 16.22
N GLU A 248 1.03 -5.40 15.74
CA GLU A 248 0.14 -4.26 15.50
C GLU A 248 0.00 -4.04 14.00
N LEU A 249 -1.20 -4.30 13.49
CA LEU A 249 -1.54 -4.08 12.10
C LEU A 249 -2.27 -2.73 11.98
N ASN A 250 -1.48 -1.66 12.03
CA ASN A 250 -1.99 -0.29 12.01
C ASN A 250 -2.60 0.04 10.64
N SER A 251 -1.90 -0.32 9.56
CA SER A 251 -2.35 -0.27 8.17
C SER A 251 -1.51 -1.23 7.31
N GLY A 252 -1.82 -1.42 6.03
CA GLY A 252 -1.07 -2.33 5.15
C GLY A 252 -1.54 -3.78 5.21
N LEU A 253 -0.66 -4.73 4.93
CA LEU A 253 -1.01 -6.15 4.73
C LEU A 253 -0.11 -7.10 5.54
N LEU A 254 -0.74 -8.00 6.30
CA LEU A 254 -0.13 -9.19 6.86
C LEU A 254 -0.70 -10.43 6.16
N ASN A 255 0.06 -11.04 5.25
CA ASN A 255 -0.37 -12.20 4.48
C ASN A 255 0.40 -13.46 4.89
N LEU A 256 -0.28 -14.37 5.59
CA LEU A 256 0.29 -15.63 6.05
C LEU A 256 0.05 -16.78 5.06
N GLY A 257 1.00 -17.70 5.00
CA GLY A 257 0.88 -18.92 4.21
C GLY A 257 0.12 -20.05 4.91
N VAL A 258 -0.12 -19.94 6.22
CA VAL A 258 -1.06 -20.73 7.06
C VAL A 258 -1.40 -19.92 8.33
N HIS A 259 -2.41 -20.35 9.09
CA HIS A 259 -2.81 -19.74 10.36
C HIS A 259 -1.66 -19.57 11.37
N PRO A 260 -1.66 -18.50 12.18
CA PRO A 260 -0.61 -18.24 13.15
C PRO A 260 -0.65 -19.27 14.29
N GLY A 261 0.52 -19.53 14.88
CA GLY A 261 0.65 -20.39 16.06
C GLY A 261 1.02 -19.57 17.30
N VAL A 262 0.44 -19.92 18.45
CA VAL A 262 0.83 -19.36 19.75
C VAL A 262 1.69 -20.39 20.50
N GLY A 263 2.78 -19.90 21.10
CA GLY A 263 3.69 -20.66 21.94
C GLY A 263 3.20 -20.82 23.38
N SER A 264 4.14 -21.01 24.30
CA SER A 264 3.86 -21.14 25.74
C SER A 264 3.76 -19.80 26.48
N GLY A 265 4.06 -18.69 25.81
CA GLY A 265 3.96 -17.33 26.33
C GLY A 265 2.69 -16.62 25.85
N THR A 266 2.74 -15.28 25.75
CA THR A 266 1.60 -14.48 25.28
C THR A 266 1.72 -14.15 23.80
N GLY A 267 0.63 -14.25 23.05
CA GLY A 267 0.58 -13.93 21.63
C GLY A 267 -0.63 -13.07 21.32
N LEU A 268 -0.41 -11.91 20.71
CA LEU A 268 -1.45 -10.96 20.35
C LEU A 268 -1.25 -10.44 18.92
N ILE A 269 -2.32 -10.44 18.13
CA ILE A 269 -2.44 -9.69 16.89
C ILE A 269 -3.56 -8.67 17.09
N ASP A 270 -3.21 -7.40 17.03
CA ASP A 270 -4.14 -6.27 17.13
C ASP A 270 -4.34 -5.66 15.74
N ILE A 271 -5.54 -5.83 15.19
CA ILE A 271 -5.92 -5.30 13.88
C ILE A 271 -6.55 -3.91 14.06
N LYS A 272 -5.99 -2.91 13.39
CA LYS A 272 -6.58 -1.56 13.31
C LYS A 272 -7.14 -1.32 11.92
N GLU A 273 -6.43 -0.60 11.05
CA GLU A 273 -6.90 -0.31 9.69
C GLU A 273 -6.30 -1.25 8.63
N GLY A 274 -5.35 -2.13 9.00
CA GLY A 274 -4.73 -3.04 8.04
C GLY A 274 -5.51 -4.33 7.81
N LEU A 275 -5.07 -5.09 6.80
CA LEU A 275 -5.70 -6.32 6.34
C LEU A 275 -4.88 -7.54 6.75
N PHE A 276 -5.51 -8.50 7.44
CA PHE A 276 -4.90 -9.78 7.80
C PHE A 276 -5.40 -10.88 6.87
N MET A 277 -4.48 -11.59 6.19
CA MET A 277 -4.79 -12.61 5.18
C MET A 277 -4.13 -13.95 5.50
N ILE A 278 -4.80 -15.03 5.09
CA ILE A 278 -4.26 -16.39 5.06
C ILE A 278 -4.51 -16.98 3.66
N SER A 279 -3.43 -17.13 2.89
CA SER A 279 -3.45 -17.52 1.47
C SER A 279 -3.12 -19.00 1.24
N ASP A 280 -3.57 -19.88 2.15
CA ASP A 280 -3.24 -21.31 2.12
C ASP A 280 -4.22 -22.18 1.31
N GLY A 281 -5.18 -21.55 0.62
CA GLY A 281 -6.20 -22.22 -0.18
C GLY A 281 -7.29 -22.94 0.64
N ALA A 282 -7.17 -22.98 1.97
CA ALA A 282 -8.10 -23.69 2.84
C ALA A 282 -8.98 -22.71 3.61
N TRP A 283 -10.29 -22.97 3.64
CA TRP A 283 -11.21 -22.20 4.48
C TRP A 283 -11.05 -22.61 5.95
N ARG A 284 -10.74 -21.65 6.83
CA ARG A 284 -10.39 -21.91 8.25
C ARG A 284 -11.29 -21.21 9.28
N LYS A 285 -12.59 -21.07 9.00
CA LYS A 285 -13.56 -20.38 9.89
C LYS A 285 -13.36 -20.68 11.37
N ALA A 286 -13.45 -21.95 11.75
CA ALA A 286 -13.43 -22.38 13.14
C ALA A 286 -12.11 -22.04 13.84
N GLN A 287 -11.00 -22.02 13.09
CA GLN A 287 -9.69 -21.67 13.65
C GLN A 287 -9.56 -20.15 13.82
N MET A 288 -10.06 -19.36 12.88
CA MET A 288 -10.11 -17.90 13.02
C MET A 288 -11.00 -17.50 14.20
N GLU A 289 -12.19 -18.09 14.31
CA GLU A 289 -13.09 -17.87 15.44
C GLU A 289 -12.46 -18.29 16.76
N ALA A 290 -11.74 -19.40 16.82
CA ALA A 290 -11.01 -19.82 18.01
C ALA A 290 -9.94 -18.79 18.41
N LEU A 291 -9.14 -18.30 17.46
CA LEU A 291 -8.10 -17.29 17.72
C LEU A 291 -8.68 -15.96 18.24
N VAL A 292 -9.86 -15.56 17.73
CA VAL A 292 -10.56 -14.37 18.20
C VAL A 292 -11.15 -14.59 19.60
N ASN A 293 -11.80 -15.74 19.83
CA ASN A 293 -12.41 -16.07 21.13
C ASN A 293 -11.35 -16.24 22.25
N ASP A 294 -10.18 -16.76 21.92
CA ASP A 294 -9.05 -16.90 22.84
C ASP A 294 -8.33 -15.56 23.09
N GLY A 295 -8.74 -14.48 22.41
CA GLY A 295 -8.13 -13.16 22.51
C GLY A 295 -6.75 -13.04 21.86
N THR A 296 -6.34 -14.06 21.09
CA THR A 296 -5.08 -14.02 20.31
C THR A 296 -5.19 -12.99 19.19
N ILE A 297 -6.37 -12.84 18.59
CA ILE A 297 -6.64 -11.78 17.62
C ILE A 297 -7.71 -10.84 18.19
N THR A 298 -7.39 -9.54 18.19
CA THR A 298 -8.26 -8.47 18.68
C THR A 298 -8.28 -7.31 17.69
N ALA A 299 -9.04 -6.26 18.02
CA ALA A 299 -8.99 -4.99 17.32
C ALA A 299 -9.15 -3.82 18.29
N SER A 300 -8.21 -2.89 18.23
CA SER A 300 -8.22 -1.62 18.99
C SER A 300 -8.50 -0.39 18.12
N GLY A 301 -8.52 -0.55 16.80
CA GLY A 301 -8.97 0.44 15.82
C GLY A 301 -9.76 -0.24 14.70
N GLY A 302 -10.35 0.53 13.80
CA GLY A 302 -11.08 0.01 12.65
C GLY A 302 -10.82 0.85 11.41
N GLY A 303 -10.80 0.20 10.26
CA GLY A 303 -10.80 0.89 8.97
C GLY A 303 -12.09 1.68 8.74
N SER A 304 -12.04 2.56 7.74
CA SER A 304 -13.20 3.34 7.33
C SER A 304 -14.34 2.47 6.80
N LEU A 305 -15.58 2.97 6.84
CA LEU A 305 -16.73 2.32 6.22
C LEU A 305 -16.52 2.06 4.71
N ALA A 306 -15.72 2.90 4.04
CA ALA A 306 -15.36 2.70 2.64
C ALA A 306 -14.47 1.46 2.45
N GLN A 307 -13.46 1.27 3.29
CA GLN A 307 -12.62 0.06 3.28
C GLN A 307 -13.46 -1.19 3.60
N ASP A 308 -14.36 -1.09 4.57
CA ASP A 308 -15.27 -2.18 4.91
C ASP A 308 -16.15 -2.60 3.72
N ALA A 309 -16.67 -1.64 2.95
CA ALA A 309 -17.46 -1.93 1.75
C ALA A 309 -16.63 -2.66 0.69
N ILE A 310 -15.38 -2.23 0.46
CA ILE A 310 -14.45 -2.87 -0.48
C ILE A 310 -14.17 -4.32 -0.05
N TYR A 311 -13.77 -4.54 1.20
CA TYR A 311 -13.45 -5.88 1.69
C TYR A 311 -14.68 -6.79 1.76
N SER A 312 -15.84 -6.26 2.14
CA SER A 312 -17.10 -7.03 2.17
C SER A 312 -17.54 -7.47 0.76
N ALA A 313 -17.24 -6.68 -0.28
CA ALA A 313 -17.50 -7.05 -1.67
C ALA A 313 -16.54 -8.15 -2.16
N LEU A 314 -15.30 -8.15 -1.71
CA LEU A 314 -14.29 -9.14 -2.12
C LEU A 314 -14.43 -10.48 -1.37
N TYR A 315 -14.72 -10.42 -0.07
CA TYR A 315 -14.74 -11.58 0.83
C TYR A 315 -16.17 -11.97 1.22
N THR A 316 -16.97 -12.37 0.23
CA THR A 316 -18.42 -12.60 0.38
C THR A 316 -18.81 -14.00 0.87
N ALA A 317 -17.92 -14.99 0.74
CA ALA A 317 -18.20 -16.36 1.17
C ALA A 317 -17.71 -16.61 2.60
N GLY A 318 -18.34 -17.57 3.29
CA GLY A 318 -17.90 -18.02 4.61
C GLY A 318 -17.91 -16.95 5.72
N THR A 319 -18.59 -15.83 5.53
CA THR A 319 -18.42 -14.65 6.38
C THR A 319 -18.76 -14.89 7.86
N GLY A 320 -18.14 -14.08 8.71
CA GLY A 320 -18.45 -13.96 10.12
C GLY A 320 -18.00 -12.60 10.66
N SER A 321 -18.53 -12.24 11.84
CA SER A 321 -18.18 -11.00 12.51
C SER A 321 -18.38 -11.13 14.01
N THR A 322 -17.62 -10.37 14.80
CA THR A 322 -17.87 -10.21 16.22
C THR A 322 -17.55 -8.78 16.67
N ASN A 323 -18.34 -8.28 17.61
CA ASN A 323 -18.10 -6.96 18.19
C ASN A 323 -17.00 -7.11 19.25
N ILE A 324 -15.87 -6.44 19.04
CA ILE A 324 -14.76 -6.41 20.00
C ILE A 324 -15.02 -5.33 21.05
N SER A 325 -15.65 -4.22 20.64
CA SER A 325 -16.10 -3.15 21.52
C SER A 325 -17.45 -2.60 21.06
N THR A 326 -17.94 -1.53 21.71
CA THR A 326 -19.13 -0.81 21.26
C THR A 326 -18.95 -0.15 19.89
N TYR A 327 -17.70 0.15 19.51
CA TYR A 327 -17.39 0.92 18.30
C TYR A 327 -16.66 0.08 17.25
N ILE A 328 -16.05 -1.06 17.62
CA ILE A 328 -15.20 -1.84 16.72
C ILE A 328 -15.80 -3.22 16.51
N THR A 329 -16.00 -3.56 15.24
CA THR A 329 -16.37 -4.91 14.82
C THR A 329 -15.23 -5.52 14.02
N LEU A 330 -14.85 -6.74 14.41
CA LEU A 330 -13.93 -7.55 13.64
C LEU A 330 -14.74 -8.43 12.67
N LYS A 331 -14.39 -8.39 11.39
CA LYS A 331 -15.06 -9.13 10.32
C LYS A 331 -14.09 -10.03 9.60
N TRP A 332 -14.56 -11.17 9.10
CA TRP A 332 -13.77 -12.07 8.28
C TRP A 332 -14.60 -12.73 7.19
N GLY A 333 -13.94 -13.15 6.12
CA GLY A 333 -14.55 -13.85 4.99
C GLY A 333 -13.50 -14.53 4.12
N ILE A 334 -13.96 -15.14 3.03
CA ILE A 334 -13.12 -15.78 2.02
C ILE A 334 -13.51 -15.33 0.62
N THR A 335 -12.53 -15.28 -0.28
CA THR A 335 -12.78 -15.06 -1.70
C THR A 335 -13.68 -16.16 -2.27
N GLY A 336 -14.56 -15.79 -3.20
CA GLY A 336 -15.40 -16.76 -3.91
C GLY A 336 -14.63 -17.58 -4.97
N SER A 337 -13.44 -17.11 -5.37
CA SER A 337 -12.57 -17.72 -6.37
C SER A 337 -11.55 -18.69 -5.77
N ASP A 338 -11.04 -19.58 -6.60
CA ASP A 338 -9.86 -20.41 -6.34
C ASP A 338 -8.63 -19.70 -6.95
N PRO A 339 -7.51 -19.48 -6.23
CA PRO A 339 -7.22 -19.89 -4.86
C PRO A 339 -8.04 -19.14 -3.81
N ARG A 340 -8.58 -19.91 -2.86
CA ARG A 340 -9.32 -19.40 -1.71
C ARG A 340 -8.41 -18.67 -0.74
N THR A 341 -8.74 -17.42 -0.43
CA THR A 341 -7.98 -16.60 0.52
C THR A 341 -8.88 -16.15 1.66
N ASN A 342 -8.49 -16.46 2.89
CA ASN A 342 -9.19 -15.99 4.09
C ASN A 342 -8.67 -14.58 4.40
N ALA A 343 -9.56 -13.66 4.75
CA ALA A 343 -9.17 -12.36 5.26
C ALA A 343 -9.97 -11.95 6.49
N MET A 344 -9.36 -11.08 7.28
CA MET A 344 -9.95 -10.45 8.45
C MET A 344 -9.55 -8.98 8.50
N TRP A 345 -10.51 -8.13 8.84
CA TRP A 345 -10.34 -6.69 8.97
C TRP A 345 -11.22 -6.15 10.10
N ALA A 346 -10.83 -5.04 10.70
CA ALA A 346 -11.64 -4.33 11.68
C ALA A 346 -12.34 -3.14 11.02
N VAL A 347 -13.57 -2.87 11.43
CA VAL A 347 -14.36 -1.72 10.98
C VAL A 347 -14.87 -0.94 12.19
N ASP A 348 -14.81 0.38 12.07
CA ASP A 348 -15.50 1.27 13.00
C ASP A 348 -17.01 1.29 12.65
N THR A 349 -17.84 0.71 13.52
CA THR A 349 -19.28 0.54 13.26
C THR A 349 -20.10 1.78 13.53
N THR A 350 -19.56 2.76 14.25
CA THR A 350 -20.21 4.03 14.52
C THR A 350 -19.14 5.06 14.84
N PRO A 351 -19.07 6.21 14.13
CA PRO A 351 -18.11 7.25 14.49
C PRO A 351 -18.28 7.53 15.98
N PRO A 352 -17.19 7.55 16.78
CA PRO A 352 -17.28 7.79 18.21
C PRO A 352 -18.16 9.02 18.43
N PRO A 353 -19.13 8.99 19.36
CA PRO A 353 -20.06 10.10 19.57
C PRO A 353 -19.23 11.38 19.63
N GLY A 354 -19.53 12.29 18.70
CA GLY A 354 -18.67 13.41 18.31
C GLY A 354 -18.04 14.07 19.53
N THR A 355 -16.75 14.39 19.43
CA THR A 355 -15.96 15.02 20.49
C THR A 355 -16.78 16.12 21.14
N ARG A 356 -17.15 15.94 22.41
CA ARG A 356 -17.88 16.95 23.18
C ARG A 356 -17.00 18.19 23.30
N LEU A 357 -17.22 19.18 22.44
CA LEU A 357 -16.59 20.49 22.57
C LEU A 357 -17.24 21.21 23.75
N THR A 358 -16.61 21.13 24.92
CA THR A 358 -17.03 21.93 26.07
C THR A 358 -16.40 23.30 25.95
N ILE A 359 -17.17 24.29 25.46
CA ILE A 359 -16.75 25.70 25.47
C ILE A 359 -17.02 26.24 26.88
N GLY A 360 -15.98 26.32 27.70
CA GLY A 360 -16.05 27.03 28.98
C GLY A 360 -15.89 28.54 28.75
N PHE A 361 -16.92 29.32 29.09
CA PHE A 361 -16.78 30.77 29.16
C PHE A 361 -16.27 31.14 30.55
N GLU A 362 -14.99 31.47 30.68
CA GLU A 362 -14.48 32.17 31.86
C GLU A 362 -14.83 33.65 31.72
N GLY A 363 -15.87 34.08 32.44
CA GLY A 363 -16.15 35.50 32.60
C GLY A 363 -15.23 36.07 33.67
N ASP A 364 -14.27 36.91 33.27
CA ASP A 364 -13.50 37.72 34.22
C ASP A 364 -14.48 38.60 35.02
N GLY A 365 -14.63 38.25 36.29
CA GLY A 365 -15.67 38.79 37.16
C GLY A 365 -15.60 40.30 37.28
N TRP A 366 -16.70 40.97 36.92
CA TRP A 366 -16.98 42.30 37.46
C TRP A 366 -17.31 42.16 38.96
N PRO A 367 -16.73 42.97 39.85
CA PRO A 367 -16.84 42.75 41.29
C PRO A 367 -18.26 43.09 41.75
N GLY A 368 -19.11 42.06 41.91
CA GLY A 368 -20.41 42.18 42.55
C GLY A 368 -21.59 41.43 41.92
N GLY A 369 -21.41 40.71 40.80
CA GLY A 369 -22.50 39.99 40.14
C GLY A 369 -22.21 38.51 39.94
N TYR A 370 -23.00 37.64 40.56
CA TYR A 370 -23.07 36.22 40.21
C TYR A 370 -23.60 36.11 38.77
N ILE A 371 -22.75 35.76 37.81
CA ILE A 371 -23.19 35.32 36.49
C ILE A 371 -23.42 33.80 36.60
N PRO A 372 -24.64 33.28 36.36
CA PRO A 372 -24.85 31.85 36.32
C PRO A 372 -24.04 31.26 35.15
N THR A 373 -23.24 30.23 35.43
CA THR A 373 -22.56 29.46 34.39
C THR A 373 -23.63 28.86 33.48
N LEU A 374 -23.73 29.36 32.24
CA LEU A 374 -24.65 28.84 31.25
C LEU A 374 -23.95 27.68 30.52
N THR A 375 -24.14 26.47 31.02
CA THR A 375 -23.68 25.26 30.33
C THR A 375 -24.68 24.93 29.24
N THR A 376 -24.34 25.13 27.97
CA THR A 376 -25.14 24.66 26.84
C THR A 376 -24.46 23.45 26.22
N GLU A 377 -25.21 22.37 26.00
CA GLU A 377 -24.72 21.23 25.23
C GLU A 377 -24.81 21.55 23.75
N ILE A 378 -23.68 21.41 23.06
CA ILE A 378 -23.59 21.46 21.61
C ILE A 378 -23.25 20.03 21.18
N SER A 379 -24.11 19.44 20.34
CA SER A 379 -23.86 18.12 19.76
C SER A 379 -23.43 18.29 18.32
N ILE A 380 -22.33 17.62 17.95
CA ILE A 380 -21.85 17.53 16.57
C ILE A 380 -22.04 16.09 16.14
N ASP A 381 -22.83 15.84 15.10
CA ASP A 381 -23.02 14.50 14.57
C ASP A 381 -21.86 14.06 13.66
N GLY A 382 -21.87 12.79 13.25
CA GLY A 382 -20.85 12.22 12.36
C GLY A 382 -20.78 12.84 10.96
N ALA A 383 -21.71 13.73 10.61
CA ALA A 383 -21.69 14.51 9.37
C ALA A 383 -21.20 15.95 9.58
N GLY A 384 -20.80 16.32 10.81
CA GLY A 384 -20.34 17.66 11.15
C GLY A 384 -21.45 18.67 11.44
N THR A 385 -22.71 18.22 11.54
CA THR A 385 -23.85 19.11 11.81
C THR A 385 -23.85 19.51 13.28
N VAL A 386 -23.81 20.81 13.54
CA VAL A 386 -23.84 21.38 14.89
C VAL A 386 -25.28 21.68 15.29
N SER A 387 -25.80 21.03 16.34
CA SER A 387 -27.14 21.32 16.87
C SER A 387 -27.06 21.83 18.32
N SER A 388 -27.92 22.80 18.63
CA SER A 388 -28.07 23.42 19.96
C SER A 388 -29.56 23.49 20.30
N ALA A 389 -29.92 23.13 21.54
CA ALA A 389 -31.28 23.29 22.04
C ALA A 389 -31.66 24.75 22.37
N ASN A 390 -30.69 25.68 22.31
CA ASN A 390 -30.88 27.10 22.60
C ASN A 390 -30.69 27.95 21.33
N SER A 391 -31.68 28.79 21.03
CA SER A 391 -31.79 29.61 19.81
C SER A 391 -30.85 30.82 19.74
N ASN A 392 -30.00 31.06 20.75
CA ASN A 392 -29.17 32.26 20.87
C ASN A 392 -27.68 31.93 21.08
N ILE A 393 -27.08 31.07 20.26
CA ILE A 393 -25.62 30.87 20.25
C ILE A 393 -25.02 31.53 19.01
N THR A 394 -24.20 32.55 19.23
CA THR A 394 -23.30 33.13 18.23
C THR A 394 -21.92 32.50 18.40
N VAL A 395 -21.50 31.64 17.48
CA VAL A 395 -20.14 31.07 17.48
C VAL A 395 -19.22 32.06 16.78
N THR A 396 -18.30 32.69 17.52
CA THR A 396 -17.24 33.53 16.93
C THR A 396 -15.91 32.80 17.07
N LEU A 397 -15.35 32.34 15.95
CA LEU A 397 -14.00 31.76 15.92
C LEU A 397 -12.99 32.89 15.70
N SER A 398 -12.21 33.23 16.72
CA SER A 398 -11.06 34.13 16.59
C SER A 398 -9.80 33.46 17.13
N GLY A 399 -8.90 33.05 16.24
CA GLY A 399 -7.60 32.44 16.55
C GLY A 399 -6.87 32.03 15.27
N ASN A 400 -5.54 32.03 15.31
CA ASN A 400 -4.60 31.71 14.21
C ASN A 400 -4.90 30.37 13.50
N PRO A 401 -4.36 30.11 12.28
CA PRO A 401 -4.97 29.20 11.31
C PRO A 401 -5.21 27.79 11.85
N LEU A 402 -6.42 27.28 11.58
CA LEU A 402 -6.84 25.93 11.90
C LEU A 402 -6.06 24.88 11.08
N PRO A 403 -5.94 23.64 11.57
CA PRO A 403 -5.38 22.52 10.80
C PRO A 403 -6.16 22.30 9.50
N THR A 404 -5.45 21.90 8.44
CA THR A 404 -5.93 21.85 7.04
C THR A 404 -7.05 20.86 6.74
N ASN A 405 -7.59 20.17 7.74
CA ASN A 405 -8.56 19.09 7.63
C ASN A 405 -9.99 19.48 8.05
N LEU A 406 -10.30 20.79 8.13
CA LEU A 406 -11.63 21.32 8.45
C LEU A 406 -12.27 22.18 7.33
N TYR A 407 -11.68 22.22 6.13
CA TYR A 407 -12.05 23.17 5.07
C TYR A 407 -13.38 22.89 4.33
N ASN A 408 -14.27 22.03 4.85
CA ASN A 408 -15.51 21.71 4.12
C ASN A 408 -16.73 21.45 5.02
N THR A 409 -16.98 22.32 5.99
CA THR A 409 -18.25 22.31 6.74
C THR A 409 -19.14 23.48 6.34
N SER A 410 -20.21 23.17 5.62
CA SER A 410 -21.33 24.09 5.39
C SER A 410 -22.20 24.14 6.64
N PHE A 411 -22.43 25.34 7.19
CA PHE A 411 -23.34 25.53 8.33
C PHE A 411 -24.75 25.87 7.82
N ILE A 412 -25.73 25.03 8.12
CA ILE A 412 -27.15 25.34 7.90
C ILE A 412 -27.74 25.80 9.23
N TYR A 413 -28.23 27.05 9.29
CA TYR A 413 -29.03 27.55 10.40
C TYR A 413 -30.51 27.37 10.08
N ASP A 414 -31.19 26.48 10.81
CA ASP A 414 -32.65 26.37 10.78
C ASP A 414 -33.25 27.00 12.05
N VAL A 415 -34.04 28.07 11.88
CA VAL A 415 -34.76 28.71 12.98
C VAL A 415 -36.21 28.24 12.93
N ASN A 416 -36.50 27.16 13.65
CA ASN A 416 -37.87 26.67 13.76
C ASN A 416 -38.70 27.50 14.76
N GLY A 417 -39.65 28.25 14.20
CA GLY A 417 -40.98 28.49 14.76
C GLY A 417 -41.08 29.42 15.97
N GLN A 418 -41.47 30.68 15.72
CA GLN A 418 -42.46 31.42 16.52
C GLN A 418 -43.11 32.51 15.66
N SER A 419 -44.44 32.50 15.62
CA SER A 419 -45.30 33.37 14.82
C SER A 419 -45.86 34.54 15.63
N ASP A 420 -45.02 35.28 16.36
CA ASP A 420 -45.45 36.52 17.02
C ASP A 420 -44.27 37.48 17.18
N LEU A 421 -44.18 38.47 16.28
CA LEU A 421 -43.33 39.65 16.46
C LEU A 421 -44.24 40.85 16.74
N ASN A 422 -44.26 41.28 18.00
CA ASN A 422 -44.70 42.63 18.36
C ASN A 422 -43.78 43.64 17.67
N GLU A 423 -44.44 44.56 16.98
CA GLU A 423 -43.91 45.73 16.32
C GLU A 423 -43.03 46.56 17.27
N VAL A 424 -41.71 46.58 17.04
CA VAL A 424 -40.80 47.57 17.65
C VAL A 424 -40.60 48.69 16.63
N THR A 425 -41.43 49.72 16.71
CA THR A 425 -41.22 50.99 16.01
C THR A 425 -40.18 51.81 16.75
N GLY A 426 -38.96 51.80 16.24
CA GLY A 426 -37.85 52.65 16.70
C GLY A 426 -37.06 53.16 15.51
N LEU A 427 -37.43 54.35 15.02
CA LEU A 427 -36.67 55.15 14.06
C LEU A 427 -35.26 55.44 14.61
N GLY A 428 -34.24 54.89 13.95
CA GLY A 428 -32.84 55.20 14.21
C GLY A 428 -31.95 54.51 13.17
N ALA A 429 -31.51 55.28 12.18
CA ALA A 429 -30.64 54.81 11.12
C ALA A 429 -29.30 54.28 11.68
N SER A 430 -29.04 53.00 11.49
CA SER A 430 -27.72 52.51 11.09
C SER A 430 -27.88 51.16 10.38
N ALA A 431 -27.33 51.07 9.17
CA ALA A 431 -27.13 49.81 8.50
C ALA A 431 -26.13 48.99 9.31
N ALA A 432 -26.60 47.93 9.97
CA ALA A 432 -25.71 46.88 10.47
C ALA A 432 -25.35 45.98 9.29
N GLY A 433 -24.41 46.44 8.47
CA GLY A 433 -23.72 45.58 7.52
C GLY A 433 -22.87 44.56 8.30
N LEU A 434 -23.16 43.28 8.10
CA LEU A 434 -22.26 42.20 8.51
C LEU A 434 -21.04 42.26 7.56
N SER A 435 -19.90 42.73 8.08
CA SER A 435 -18.62 42.72 7.37
C SER A 435 -17.78 41.56 7.88
N ILE A 436 -17.65 40.51 7.08
CA ILE A 436 -16.62 39.47 7.27
C ILE A 436 -15.47 39.84 6.33
N THR A 437 -14.32 40.18 6.90
CA THR A 437 -13.10 40.43 6.13
C THR A 437 -12.14 39.28 6.42
N THR A 438 -12.00 38.35 5.48
CA THR A 438 -10.88 37.40 5.48
C THR A 438 -9.82 37.91 4.51
N ALA A 439 -8.56 37.88 4.95
CA ALA A 439 -7.43 38.17 4.10
C ALA A 439 -7.16 36.92 3.24
N ASN A 440 -7.51 37.01 1.96
CA ASN A 440 -7.27 36.07 0.86
C ASN A 440 -8.48 35.18 0.47
N ASP A 441 -9.02 35.54 -0.69
CA ASP A 441 -9.88 34.86 -1.67
C ASP A 441 -11.27 34.27 -1.34
N SER A 442 -12.17 34.61 -2.29
CA SER A 442 -13.55 34.18 -2.55
C SER A 442 -14.57 34.35 -1.42
N ILE A 443 -15.46 35.32 -1.62
CA ILE A 443 -16.70 35.50 -0.86
C ILE A 443 -17.81 34.74 -1.61
N VAL A 444 -18.33 33.67 -1.00
CA VAL A 444 -19.66 33.15 -1.35
C VAL A 444 -20.66 33.80 -0.39
N THR A 445 -21.29 34.90 -0.81
CA THR A 445 -22.46 35.44 -0.11
C THR A 445 -23.73 34.79 -0.66
N GLY A 446 -24.13 33.67 -0.05
CA GLY A 446 -25.51 33.21 -0.12
C GLY A 446 -26.34 33.95 0.94
N SER A 447 -26.77 35.18 0.66
CA SER A 447 -27.77 35.86 1.47
C SER A 447 -28.93 36.27 0.58
N GLY A 448 -30.01 35.48 0.63
CA GLY A 448 -31.29 35.89 0.07
C GLY A 448 -31.88 37.02 0.93
N ILE A 449 -31.75 38.26 0.46
CA ILE A 449 -32.48 39.38 1.04
C ILE A 449 -33.90 39.36 0.45
N ARG A 450 -34.90 39.05 1.28
CA ARG A 450 -36.32 39.29 0.95
C ARG A 450 -36.82 40.53 1.67
N ASN A 451 -37.34 41.49 0.91
CA ASN A 451 -38.25 42.51 1.41
C ASN A 451 -39.67 41.92 1.46
N ALA A 452 -40.41 42.19 2.54
CA ALA A 452 -41.79 41.76 2.78
C ALA A 452 -42.84 42.21 1.73
N ALA A 453 -42.48 42.98 0.71
CA ALA A 453 -43.40 43.46 -0.33
C ALA A 453 -43.45 42.62 -1.62
N GLY A 454 -42.61 41.59 -1.80
CA GLY A 454 -42.75 40.66 -2.93
C GLY A 454 -42.29 41.15 -4.30
N ASP A 455 -41.46 42.20 -4.38
CA ASP A 455 -40.80 42.59 -5.64
C ASP A 455 -39.46 41.84 -5.84
N THR A 456 -39.25 41.32 -7.05
CA THR A 456 -38.02 40.64 -7.49
C THR A 456 -36.91 41.64 -7.78
N ALA A 457 -35.77 41.49 -7.10
CA ALA A 457 -34.52 42.13 -7.51
C ALA A 457 -33.84 41.26 -8.58
N LEU A 458 -33.69 41.80 -9.79
CA LEU A 458 -32.93 41.19 -10.88
C LEU A 458 -31.43 41.37 -10.59
N ILE A 459 -30.72 40.30 -10.27
CA ILE A 459 -29.25 40.29 -10.25
C ILE A 459 -28.79 39.72 -11.57
N THR A 460 -28.22 40.56 -12.44
CA THR A 460 -27.57 40.13 -13.68
C THR A 460 -26.08 40.00 -13.42
N HIS A 461 -25.51 38.81 -13.65
CA HIS A 461 -24.07 38.62 -13.73
C HIS A 461 -23.66 38.58 -15.20
N GLU A 462 -22.85 39.55 -15.62
CA GLU A 462 -22.24 39.58 -16.95
C GLU A 462 -20.82 39.02 -16.78
N LEU A 463 -20.55 37.84 -17.36
CA LEU A 463 -19.22 37.24 -17.36
C LEU A 463 -18.49 37.63 -18.65
N ASP A 464 -17.30 38.20 -18.51
CA ASP A 464 -16.40 38.54 -19.63
C ASP A 464 -15.78 37.25 -20.20
N PRO A 465 -16.01 36.91 -21.48
CA PRO A 465 -15.58 35.65 -22.08
C PRO A 465 -14.06 35.54 -22.33
N GLY A 466 -13.28 36.57 -22.01
CA GLY A 466 -11.86 36.68 -22.38
C GLY A 466 -10.84 35.87 -21.56
N GLY A 467 -11.24 35.03 -20.59
CA GLY A 467 -10.26 34.46 -19.65
C GLY A 467 -10.59 33.14 -18.94
N LEU A 468 -11.52 32.32 -19.43
CA LEU A 468 -11.81 31.04 -18.78
C LEU A 468 -10.88 29.92 -19.32
N PRO A 469 -10.17 29.16 -18.46
CA PRO A 469 -9.41 28.00 -18.88
C PRO A 469 -10.33 26.85 -19.30
N SER A 470 -9.85 25.97 -20.18
CA SER A 470 -10.57 24.75 -20.58
C SER A 470 -10.79 23.84 -19.36
N GLY A 471 -12.05 23.50 -19.07
CA GLY A 471 -12.44 22.61 -17.97
C GLY A 471 -13.12 23.29 -16.77
N PHE A 472 -13.90 24.35 -17.00
CA PHE A 472 -14.72 24.96 -15.95
C PHE A 472 -16.15 24.41 -15.98
N ASP A 473 -16.54 23.68 -14.94
CA ASP A 473 -17.91 23.24 -14.72
C ASP A 473 -18.67 24.25 -13.85
N ILE A 474 -19.87 24.64 -14.30
CA ILE A 474 -20.82 25.44 -13.51
C ILE A 474 -21.82 24.47 -12.90
N GLU A 475 -21.70 24.22 -11.60
CA GLU A 475 -22.69 23.46 -10.86
C GLU A 475 -23.73 24.42 -10.25
N LEU A 476 -24.95 24.42 -10.80
CA LEU A 476 -26.08 25.17 -10.27
C LEU A 476 -26.80 24.33 -9.21
N TRP A 477 -26.58 24.65 -7.94
CA TRP A 477 -27.39 24.08 -6.85
C TRP A 477 -28.70 24.87 -6.71
N GLU A 478 -29.81 24.17 -6.90
CA GLU A 478 -31.20 24.64 -6.79
C GLU A 478 -31.67 25.69 -7.83
N ILE A 479 -32.52 25.26 -8.76
CA ILE A 479 -33.40 26.16 -9.53
C ILE A 479 -34.82 26.01 -8.99
N GLU A 480 -35.28 26.99 -8.23
CA GLU A 480 -36.64 27.02 -7.70
C GLU A 480 -37.60 27.61 -8.75
N THR A 481 -38.18 26.80 -9.63
CA THR A 481 -39.28 27.26 -10.51
C THR A 481 -40.61 27.12 -9.80
N ARG A 482 -41.16 28.26 -9.34
CA ARG A 482 -42.53 28.33 -8.83
C ARG A 482 -43.47 28.74 -9.95
N ILE A 483 -44.34 27.83 -10.40
CA ILE A 483 -45.43 28.18 -11.30
C ILE A 483 -46.49 28.95 -10.49
N LEU A 484 -46.57 30.26 -10.72
CA LEU A 484 -47.70 31.07 -10.25
C LEU A 484 -48.84 30.93 -11.26
N GLY A 485 -50.07 30.91 -10.75
CA GLY A 485 -51.26 30.44 -11.46
C GLY A 485 -51.54 31.10 -12.83
N ALA A 486 -52.24 30.31 -13.65
CA ALA A 486 -52.87 30.58 -14.94
C ALA A 486 -52.74 32.01 -15.52
N SER A 487 -52.18 32.07 -16.74
CA SER A 487 -52.08 33.22 -17.65
C SER A 487 -50.72 33.92 -17.68
N GLU A 488 -49.66 33.23 -18.12
CA GLU A 488 -48.65 33.76 -19.07
C GLU A 488 -47.64 32.64 -19.41
N VAL A 489 -47.51 32.34 -20.71
CA VAL A 489 -46.46 31.44 -21.22
C VAL A 489 -45.23 32.31 -21.47
N ALA A 490 -44.29 32.30 -20.54
CA ALA A 490 -42.94 32.77 -20.79
C ALA A 490 -42.08 31.59 -21.23
N THR A 491 -41.88 31.46 -22.55
CA THR A 491 -40.84 30.59 -23.12
C THR A 491 -39.49 31.27 -22.89
N PHE A 492 -38.64 30.66 -22.06
CA PHE A 492 -37.21 30.99 -21.98
C PHE A 492 -36.41 29.70 -22.10
N ILE A 493 -35.89 29.43 -23.31
CA ILE A 493 -34.63 28.71 -23.52
C ILE A 493 -34.00 29.33 -24.76
N ASP A 494 -32.99 30.17 -24.57
CA ASP A 494 -32.00 30.43 -25.61
C ASP A 494 -30.64 30.11 -24.98
N LEU A 495 -30.19 28.87 -25.23
CA LEU A 495 -28.80 28.46 -25.01
C LEU A 495 -28.28 27.99 -26.37
N VAL A 496 -27.20 28.64 -26.81
CA VAL A 496 -26.59 28.54 -28.12
C VAL A 496 -26.01 27.12 -28.35
N ASN A 497 -26.70 26.28 -29.14
CA ASN A 497 -26.12 25.28 -30.08
C ASN A 497 -27.22 24.74 -31.03
N PRO A 498 -27.12 24.84 -32.38
CA PRO A 498 -28.29 24.73 -33.27
C PRO A 498 -28.76 23.32 -33.68
N THR A 499 -28.45 22.23 -32.98
CA THR A 499 -28.81 20.87 -33.45
C THR A 499 -29.75 20.02 -32.60
N ASN A 500 -30.01 20.36 -31.33
CA ASN A 500 -30.88 19.53 -30.47
C ASN A 500 -32.15 20.29 -30.07
N ARG A 501 -33.30 19.90 -30.64
CA ARG A 501 -34.63 20.43 -30.24
C ARG A 501 -35.35 19.43 -29.35
N LEU A 502 -35.58 19.80 -28.10
CA LEU A 502 -36.60 19.15 -27.26
C LEU A 502 -37.97 19.66 -27.70
N SER A 503 -38.77 18.79 -28.32
CA SER A 503 -40.14 19.08 -28.77
C SER A 503 -41.12 18.32 -27.90
N VAL A 504 -41.79 18.99 -26.96
CA VAL A 504 -42.99 18.44 -26.34
C VAL A 504 -44.16 18.71 -27.27
N ALA A 505 -44.57 17.70 -28.04
CA ALA A 505 -45.78 17.77 -28.84
C ALA A 505 -46.99 17.60 -27.92
N GLY A 506 -47.63 18.71 -27.56
CA GLY A 506 -48.95 18.71 -26.93
C GLY A 506 -50.03 18.89 -27.99
N ASP A 507 -50.83 17.87 -28.22
CA ASP A 507 -52.01 17.88 -29.09
C ASP A 507 -53.18 18.61 -28.41
N GLY A 508 -53.03 19.93 -28.24
CA GLY A 508 -54.10 20.93 -28.21
C GLY A 508 -55.24 20.81 -27.19
N ASN A 509 -55.28 19.80 -26.32
CA ASN A 509 -56.34 19.59 -25.34
C ASN A 509 -55.79 19.69 -23.92
N THR A 510 -56.52 20.45 -23.09
CA THR A 510 -56.30 20.61 -21.65
C THR A 510 -56.19 19.26 -20.94
N LEU A 511 -54.98 18.91 -20.51
CA LEU A 511 -54.70 17.71 -19.71
C LEU A 511 -55.17 17.90 -18.27
N GLN A 512 -55.95 16.95 -17.75
CA GLN A 512 -56.28 16.89 -16.33
C GLN A 512 -55.17 16.14 -15.56
N PRO A 513 -54.99 16.38 -14.24
CA PRO A 513 -53.87 15.86 -13.45
C PRO A 513 -53.73 14.33 -13.38
N ASN A 514 -54.68 13.57 -13.93
CA ASN A 514 -54.77 12.13 -13.83
C ASN A 514 -54.36 11.40 -15.13
N ASP A 515 -54.03 12.13 -16.20
CA ASP A 515 -53.86 11.57 -17.56
C ASP A 515 -52.40 11.34 -17.98
N VAL A 516 -51.41 11.55 -17.11
CA VAL A 516 -49.99 11.27 -17.43
C VAL A 516 -49.61 9.88 -16.94
N THR A 517 -49.91 8.85 -17.75
CA THR A 517 -49.55 7.44 -17.46
C THR A 517 -48.24 6.99 -18.11
N GLY A 518 -47.33 7.92 -18.41
CA GLY A 518 -46.02 7.60 -18.97
C GLY A 518 -45.33 8.86 -19.45
N LEU A 519 -44.14 9.13 -18.91
CA LEU A 519 -43.21 10.09 -19.49
C LEU A 519 -42.32 9.29 -20.45
N ASP A 520 -42.64 9.28 -21.73
CA ASP A 520 -41.76 8.71 -22.76
C ASP A 520 -40.64 9.72 -23.03
N ILE A 521 -39.45 9.47 -22.48
CA ILE A 521 -38.22 10.18 -22.85
C ILE A 521 -37.64 9.43 -24.06
N ALA A 522 -37.90 9.95 -25.26
CA ALA A 522 -37.25 9.46 -26.46
C ALA A 522 -35.83 10.02 -26.55
N ILE A 523 -34.83 9.16 -26.35
CA ILE A 523 -33.41 9.47 -26.63
C ILE A 523 -33.13 8.96 -28.04
N ASP A 524 -32.76 9.86 -28.96
CA ASP A 524 -32.39 9.50 -30.34
C ASP A 524 -31.00 8.85 -30.34
N SER A 525 -30.94 7.52 -30.28
CA SER A 525 -29.70 6.75 -30.30
C SER A 525 -29.17 6.64 -31.73
N SER A 526 -28.57 7.72 -32.21
CA SER A 526 -27.64 7.66 -33.36
C SER A 526 -26.19 7.37 -32.94
N SER A 527 -25.88 7.42 -31.63
CA SER A 527 -24.71 6.81 -31.01
C SER A 527 -25.11 5.49 -30.33
N SER A 528 -24.19 4.53 -30.27
CA SER A 528 -24.37 3.16 -29.76
C SER A 528 -24.56 3.05 -28.24
N GLU A 529 -25.06 4.09 -27.57
CA GLU A 529 -25.15 4.15 -26.11
C GLU A 529 -26.51 3.65 -25.62
N THR A 530 -26.49 2.67 -24.72
CA THR A 530 -27.68 2.27 -23.94
C THR A 530 -27.69 2.97 -22.60
N ALA A 531 -28.66 3.86 -22.37
CA ALA A 531 -28.89 4.46 -21.06
C ALA A 531 -29.85 3.59 -20.22
N PHE A 532 -29.49 3.32 -18.96
CA PHE A 532 -30.40 2.72 -17.98
C PHE A 532 -30.94 3.80 -17.05
N VAL A 533 -32.26 4.01 -17.04
CA VAL A 533 -32.92 4.91 -16.10
C VAL A 533 -33.52 4.07 -14.97
N SER A 534 -32.92 4.15 -13.78
CA SER A 534 -33.49 3.56 -12.56
C SER A 534 -34.25 4.63 -11.79
N MET A 535 -35.58 4.53 -11.73
CA MET A 535 -36.41 5.44 -10.95
C MET A 535 -36.63 4.88 -9.54
N CYS A 536 -36.10 5.55 -8.52
CA CYS A 536 -36.43 5.25 -7.12
C CYS A 536 -37.77 5.93 -6.75
N ALA A 537 -38.53 5.27 -5.88
CA ALA A 537 -39.97 5.43 -5.67
C ALA A 537 -40.50 6.88 -5.47
N LEU A 538 -41.64 7.16 -6.10
CA LEU A 538 -42.48 8.32 -5.79
C LEU A 538 -43.20 8.11 -4.46
N THR A 539 -42.83 8.86 -3.42
CA THR A 539 -43.63 8.94 -2.19
C THR A 539 -44.69 10.04 -2.32
N ASN A 540 -45.92 9.69 -1.99
CA ASN A 540 -47.07 10.57 -2.09
C ASN A 540 -47.18 11.36 -0.78
N ASP A 541 -46.69 12.61 -0.76
CA ASP A 541 -47.02 13.54 0.31
C ASP A 541 -48.33 14.26 -0.05
N ALA A 542 -49.24 14.38 0.92
CA ALA A 542 -50.66 14.64 0.70
C ALA A 542 -51.01 16.09 0.26
N ALA A 543 -50.14 16.76 -0.50
CA ALA A 543 -50.34 18.12 -1.01
C ALA A 543 -49.78 18.32 -2.42
N THR A 544 -50.56 17.94 -3.44
CA THR A 544 -50.58 18.46 -4.83
C THR A 544 -49.25 18.63 -5.59
N SER A 545 -48.14 18.07 -5.13
CA SER A 545 -46.82 18.32 -5.71
C SER A 545 -46.02 17.01 -5.70
N TYR A 546 -45.70 16.50 -6.89
CA TYR A 546 -44.72 15.43 -7.03
C TYR A 546 -43.33 16.06 -6.96
N ARG A 547 -42.51 15.65 -5.99
CA ARG A 547 -41.10 16.03 -5.89
C ARG A 547 -40.25 14.89 -6.41
N LEU A 548 -39.53 15.12 -7.52
CA LEU A 548 -38.44 14.26 -7.93
C LEU A 548 -37.23 14.65 -7.07
N GLN A 549 -36.99 13.92 -5.98
CA GLN A 549 -35.95 14.28 -4.99
C GLN A 549 -34.53 14.17 -5.55
N THR A 550 -34.29 13.24 -6.47
CA THR A 550 -32.98 13.06 -7.11
C THR A 550 -33.16 12.28 -8.41
N LEU A 551 -32.67 12.82 -9.53
CA LEU A 551 -32.48 12.08 -10.77
C LEU A 551 -30.99 11.89 -10.96
N THR A 552 -30.47 10.73 -10.59
CA THR A 552 -29.08 10.36 -10.88
C THR A 552 -29.04 9.73 -12.26
N LEU A 553 -28.55 10.50 -13.25
CA LEU A 553 -28.17 9.97 -14.55
C LEU A 553 -26.74 9.44 -14.45
N ASN A 554 -26.60 8.14 -14.25
CA ASN A 554 -25.31 7.48 -14.42
C ASN A 554 -25.11 7.26 -15.92
N LEU A 555 -24.41 8.19 -16.57
CA LEU A 555 -23.76 7.93 -17.84
C LEU A 555 -22.63 6.95 -17.55
N VAL A 556 -22.93 5.66 -17.63
CA VAL A 556 -21.88 4.65 -17.80
C VAL A 556 -21.42 4.86 -19.22
N GLU A 557 -20.33 5.61 -19.40
CA GLU A 557 -19.53 5.48 -20.61
C GLU A 557 -19.30 3.98 -20.74
N GLN A 558 -19.83 3.37 -21.80
CA GLN A 558 -19.50 2.00 -22.13
C GLN A 558 -18.03 2.08 -22.54
N GLY A 559 -17.15 2.13 -21.53
CA GLY A 559 -15.72 2.12 -21.73
C GLY A 559 -15.46 0.97 -22.68
N ASP A 560 -14.67 1.26 -23.72
CA ASP A 560 -14.05 0.22 -24.52
C ASP A 560 -13.72 -0.93 -23.57
N GLU A 561 -14.24 -2.13 -23.86
CA GLU A 561 -13.90 -3.36 -23.14
C GLU A 561 -12.44 -3.24 -22.71
N PRO A 562 -12.15 -3.16 -21.39
CA PRO A 562 -10.85 -2.73 -20.92
C PRO A 562 -9.82 -3.55 -21.67
N ALA A 563 -8.96 -2.89 -22.43
CA ALA A 563 -7.95 -3.54 -23.25
C ALA A 563 -7.33 -4.64 -22.37
N ALA A 564 -7.47 -5.90 -22.79
CA ALA A 564 -7.18 -7.04 -21.94
C ALA A 564 -5.81 -6.81 -21.29
N GLU A 565 -5.78 -6.72 -19.96
CA GLU A 565 -4.56 -6.40 -19.22
C GLU A 565 -3.43 -7.30 -19.73
N GLY A 566 -2.39 -6.69 -20.31
CA GLY A 566 -1.25 -7.40 -20.87
C GLY A 566 -1.11 -7.45 -22.39
N THR A 567 -1.81 -6.63 -23.19
CA THR A 567 -1.39 -6.38 -24.59
C THR A 567 -0.07 -5.58 -24.66
N TYR A 568 0.55 -5.53 -25.85
CA TYR A 568 1.75 -4.73 -26.09
C TYR A 568 1.52 -3.24 -25.76
N GLU A 569 0.38 -2.68 -26.18
CA GLU A 569 0.06 -1.26 -25.98
C GLU A 569 -0.07 -0.92 -24.49
N PHE A 570 -0.66 -1.81 -23.69
CA PHE A 570 -0.74 -1.65 -22.25
C PHE A 570 0.64 -1.73 -21.59
N TRP A 571 1.48 -2.68 -22.03
CA TRP A 571 2.85 -2.79 -21.54
C TRP A 571 3.71 -1.57 -21.90
N MET A 572 3.48 -0.96 -23.06
CA MET A 572 4.23 0.21 -23.53
C MET A 572 3.79 1.53 -22.84
N GLU A 573 2.57 1.60 -22.31
CA GLU A 573 1.99 2.81 -21.70
C GLU A 573 2.92 3.50 -20.68
N PRO A 574 3.52 2.80 -19.69
CA PRO A 574 4.37 3.43 -18.69
C PRO A 574 5.64 4.06 -19.27
N TYR A 575 6.09 3.60 -20.43
CA TYR A 575 7.31 4.08 -21.09
C TYR A 575 7.05 5.28 -22.00
N THR A 576 5.80 5.61 -22.33
CA THR A 576 5.46 6.72 -23.23
C THR A 576 5.96 8.09 -22.74
N GLY A 577 6.14 8.26 -21.42
CA GLY A 577 6.72 9.47 -20.82
C GLY A 577 8.23 9.60 -21.02
N VAL A 578 8.94 8.49 -21.24
CA VAL A 578 10.40 8.45 -21.47
C VAL A 578 10.70 8.33 -22.97
N LEU A 579 10.04 7.38 -23.64
CA LEU A 579 10.07 7.15 -25.08
C LEU A 579 9.14 8.15 -25.80
N THR A 580 9.45 9.44 -25.71
CA THR A 580 8.56 10.53 -26.21
C THR A 580 8.32 10.53 -27.72
N ASN A 581 9.06 9.73 -28.49
CA ASN A 581 8.89 9.57 -29.92
C ASN A 581 8.17 8.25 -30.21
N SER A 582 7.02 8.29 -30.88
CA SER A 582 6.24 7.10 -31.24
C SER A 582 7.02 6.10 -32.10
N ALA A 583 8.05 6.54 -32.85
CA ALA A 583 8.92 5.64 -33.59
C ALA A 583 9.81 4.78 -32.68
N LEU A 584 10.10 5.23 -31.46
CA LEU A 584 10.80 4.44 -30.44
C LEU A 584 9.86 3.48 -29.70
N GLN A 585 8.55 3.68 -29.79
CA GLN A 585 7.53 2.80 -29.18
C GLN A 585 7.06 1.71 -30.16
N ALA A 586 7.55 1.71 -31.40
CA ALA A 586 7.15 0.73 -32.40
C ALA A 586 7.64 -0.67 -32.02
N LYS A 587 6.88 -1.71 -32.36
CA LYS A 587 7.19 -3.12 -32.03
C LYS A 587 8.57 -3.58 -32.54
N ASP A 588 9.02 -3.00 -33.65
CA ASP A 588 10.30 -3.26 -34.33
C ASP A 588 11.41 -2.25 -33.99
N ALA A 589 11.19 -1.37 -33.01
CA ALA A 589 12.20 -0.44 -32.52
C ALA A 589 13.01 -1.05 -31.37
N ASP A 590 14.26 -0.63 -31.26
CA ASP A 590 15.23 -0.95 -30.20
C ASP A 590 15.78 0.40 -29.66
N PRO A 591 15.09 1.02 -28.68
CA PRO A 591 15.43 2.38 -28.24
C PRO A 591 16.67 2.49 -27.35
N ASP A 592 17.06 1.40 -26.71
CA ASP A 592 18.17 1.30 -25.75
C ASP A 592 19.40 0.59 -26.31
N GLU A 593 19.35 0.18 -27.58
CA GLU A 593 20.44 -0.33 -28.39
C GLU A 593 21.05 -1.61 -27.81
N ASP A 594 20.19 -2.54 -27.37
CA ASP A 594 20.60 -3.83 -26.78
C ASP A 594 20.43 -5.05 -27.69
N ASP A 595 20.10 -4.79 -28.96
CA ASP A 595 19.82 -5.76 -30.02
C ASP A 595 18.50 -6.55 -29.82
N LEU A 596 17.60 -6.11 -28.94
CA LEU A 596 16.22 -6.60 -28.85
C LEU A 596 15.23 -5.52 -29.28
N ASP A 597 14.26 -5.92 -30.11
CA ASP A 597 13.12 -5.04 -30.40
C ASP A 597 12.09 -5.08 -29.27
N ASN A 598 11.30 -4.02 -29.18
CA ASN A 598 10.26 -3.87 -28.15
C ASN A 598 9.28 -5.06 -28.10
N LEU A 599 8.99 -5.71 -29.24
CA LEU A 599 8.13 -6.90 -29.26
C LEU A 599 8.79 -8.09 -28.55
N MET A 600 10.07 -8.31 -28.79
CA MET A 600 10.84 -9.35 -28.12
C MET A 600 10.97 -9.06 -26.62
N GLU A 601 11.24 -7.82 -26.24
CA GLU A 601 11.27 -7.41 -24.84
C GLU A 601 9.92 -7.61 -24.17
N PHE A 602 8.83 -7.18 -24.80
CA PHE A 602 7.47 -7.42 -24.32
C PHE A 602 7.23 -8.92 -24.10
N ALA A 603 7.63 -9.76 -25.04
CA ALA A 603 7.39 -11.20 -25.01
C ALA A 603 8.26 -11.96 -23.99
N LEU A 604 9.48 -11.49 -23.71
CA LEU A 604 10.45 -12.13 -22.83
C LEU A 604 10.54 -11.51 -21.42
N GLY A 605 9.95 -10.33 -21.22
CA GLY A 605 9.92 -9.61 -19.95
C GLY A 605 11.04 -8.60 -19.75
N GLY A 606 11.47 -7.93 -20.83
CA GLY A 606 12.47 -6.86 -20.83
C GLY A 606 11.91 -5.46 -20.55
N ASN A 607 12.77 -4.46 -20.76
CA ASN A 607 12.48 -3.05 -20.53
C ASN A 607 13.06 -2.16 -21.65
N PRO A 608 12.21 -1.47 -22.44
CA PRO A 608 12.59 -0.77 -23.68
C PRO A 608 13.39 0.51 -23.47
N THR A 609 13.92 0.70 -22.27
CA THR A 609 14.73 1.84 -21.86
C THR A 609 16.01 1.43 -21.15
N THR A 610 16.26 0.13 -20.96
CA THR A 610 17.35 -0.42 -20.16
C THR A 610 17.95 -1.63 -20.86
N ASN A 611 19.19 -1.50 -21.32
CA ASN A 611 19.95 -2.59 -21.94
C ASN A 611 20.04 -3.81 -21.00
N ASP A 612 19.11 -4.74 -21.16
CA ASP A 612 18.87 -5.88 -20.29
C ASP A 612 18.77 -7.21 -21.06
N ALA A 613 18.97 -7.20 -22.38
CA ALA A 613 19.03 -8.36 -23.26
C ALA A 613 19.83 -9.53 -22.67
N ALA A 614 20.98 -9.26 -22.04
CA ALA A 614 21.83 -10.31 -21.44
C ALA A 614 21.13 -11.11 -20.33
N ALA A 615 20.12 -10.54 -19.67
CA ALA A 615 19.35 -11.18 -18.61
C ALA A 615 18.10 -11.93 -19.12
N ILE A 616 17.51 -11.49 -20.24
CA ILE A 616 16.23 -12.04 -20.74
C ILE A 616 16.37 -12.92 -21.99
N LEU A 617 17.50 -12.86 -22.68
CA LEU A 617 17.76 -13.69 -23.87
C LEU A 617 17.69 -15.19 -23.55
N PRO A 618 17.22 -16.01 -24.51
CA PRO A 618 17.22 -17.45 -24.34
C PRO A 618 18.61 -18.00 -24.01
N THR A 619 18.66 -18.94 -23.08
CA THR A 619 19.90 -19.63 -22.71
C THR A 619 19.91 -21.04 -23.27
N SER A 620 21.11 -21.61 -23.44
CA SER A 620 21.22 -23.00 -23.86
C SER A 620 22.35 -23.74 -23.17
N SER A 621 22.15 -25.03 -22.95
CA SER A 621 23.13 -25.94 -22.35
C SER A 621 23.06 -27.30 -23.01
N VAL A 622 24.16 -28.05 -23.02
CA VAL A 622 24.18 -29.42 -23.57
C VAL A 622 24.05 -30.41 -22.42
N GLU A 623 23.00 -31.23 -22.46
CA GLU A 623 22.74 -32.30 -21.49
C GLU A 623 22.67 -33.65 -22.20
N GLY A 624 23.74 -34.44 -22.07
CA GLY A 624 23.84 -35.74 -22.73
C GLY A 624 23.90 -35.60 -24.25
N SER A 625 22.83 -36.03 -24.94
CA SER A 625 22.71 -35.99 -26.40
C SER A 625 21.68 -34.97 -26.91
N SER A 626 21.30 -34.02 -26.04
CA SER A 626 20.36 -32.96 -26.35
C SER A 626 20.93 -31.60 -25.98
N LEU A 627 20.61 -30.59 -26.79
CA LEU A 627 20.71 -29.18 -26.42
C LEU A 627 19.42 -28.81 -25.71
N GLN A 628 19.53 -28.38 -24.46
CA GLN A 628 18.46 -27.73 -23.73
C GLN A 628 18.44 -26.25 -24.12
N TYR A 629 17.30 -25.76 -24.57
CA TYR A 629 17.09 -24.38 -24.99
C TYR A 629 15.94 -23.78 -24.16
N LEU A 630 16.26 -22.79 -23.34
CA LEU A 630 15.39 -22.24 -22.32
C LEU A 630 15.06 -20.79 -22.65
N TYR A 631 13.78 -20.41 -22.60
CA TYR A 631 13.34 -19.03 -22.77
C TYR A 631 12.16 -18.70 -21.85
N ASN A 632 11.99 -17.41 -21.52
CA ASN A 632 10.82 -16.92 -20.80
C ASN A 632 9.64 -16.71 -21.75
N ARG A 633 8.42 -16.97 -21.28
CA ARG A 633 7.19 -16.75 -22.02
C ARG A 633 6.11 -16.21 -21.08
N ARG A 634 5.25 -15.32 -21.57
CA ARG A 634 4.07 -14.85 -20.82
C ARG A 634 3.07 -15.98 -20.56
N THR A 635 2.54 -16.06 -19.34
CA THR A 635 1.54 -17.08 -18.98
C THR A 635 0.22 -16.91 -19.73
N ASN A 636 -0.13 -15.67 -20.10
CA ASN A 636 -1.34 -15.34 -20.86
C ASN A 636 -1.08 -15.19 -22.37
N HIS A 637 0.06 -15.65 -22.91
CA HIS A 637 0.45 -15.43 -24.32
C HIS A 637 -0.67 -15.72 -25.33
N VAL A 638 -1.43 -16.81 -25.16
CA VAL A 638 -2.55 -17.17 -26.06
C VAL A 638 -3.68 -16.14 -26.02
N GLU A 639 -3.98 -15.58 -24.85
CA GLU A 639 -5.05 -14.60 -24.67
C GLU A 639 -4.70 -13.24 -25.29
N ILE A 640 -3.40 -12.90 -25.31
CA ILE A 640 -2.87 -11.65 -25.87
C ILE A 640 -2.33 -11.80 -27.30
N GLY A 641 -2.61 -12.92 -27.97
CA GLY A 641 -2.26 -13.15 -29.37
C GLY A 641 -0.82 -13.64 -29.63
N LEU A 642 0.04 -13.71 -28.61
CA LEU A 642 1.42 -14.13 -28.80
C LEU A 642 1.58 -15.64 -29.04
N SER A 643 2.40 -16.00 -30.02
CA SER A 643 2.85 -17.35 -30.34
C SER A 643 4.37 -17.47 -30.24
N TYR A 644 4.83 -18.58 -29.63
CA TYR A 644 6.26 -18.85 -29.43
C TYR A 644 6.60 -20.19 -30.06
N TYR A 645 7.63 -20.22 -30.90
CA TYR A 645 8.12 -21.47 -31.49
C TYR A 645 9.61 -21.40 -31.80
N LEU A 646 10.25 -22.57 -31.93
CA LEU A 646 11.65 -22.63 -32.33
C LEU A 646 11.73 -22.93 -33.82
N GLU A 647 12.57 -22.19 -34.52
CA GLU A 647 12.98 -22.55 -35.86
C GLU A 647 14.40 -23.09 -35.86
N LEU A 648 14.61 -24.14 -36.66
CA LEU A 648 15.88 -24.83 -36.74
C LEU A 648 16.38 -24.86 -38.19
N THR A 649 17.71 -24.79 -38.35
CA THR A 649 18.38 -24.98 -39.64
C THR A 649 19.68 -25.77 -39.46
N PRO A 650 20.05 -26.66 -40.40
CA PRO A 650 21.32 -27.37 -40.34
C PRO A 650 22.52 -26.55 -40.84
N ASP A 651 22.28 -25.45 -41.57
CA ASP A 651 23.30 -24.58 -42.18
C ASP A 651 22.83 -23.12 -42.15
N LEU A 652 23.67 -22.21 -41.62
CA LEU A 652 23.40 -20.76 -41.63
C LEU A 652 23.54 -20.12 -43.01
N VAL A 653 24.13 -20.81 -44.00
CA VAL A 653 24.45 -20.25 -45.31
C VAL A 653 23.39 -20.55 -46.37
N ASN A 654 22.90 -21.80 -46.44
CA ASN A 654 22.11 -22.25 -47.60
C ASN A 654 20.74 -22.86 -47.24
N THR A 655 20.36 -22.95 -45.98
CA THR A 655 19.08 -23.53 -45.57
C THR A 655 18.27 -22.54 -44.75
N ALA A 656 17.01 -22.34 -45.17
CA ALA A 656 16.07 -21.53 -44.42
C ALA A 656 15.78 -22.15 -43.05
N PHE A 657 15.54 -21.30 -42.06
CA PHE A 657 14.95 -21.72 -40.79
C PHE A 657 13.56 -22.31 -41.04
N THR A 658 13.27 -23.41 -40.35
CA THR A 658 11.95 -24.05 -40.42
C THR A 658 11.47 -24.38 -39.02
N ASN A 659 10.19 -24.10 -38.74
CA ASN A 659 9.49 -24.58 -37.56
C ASN A 659 9.16 -26.09 -37.70
N ASP A 660 10.17 -26.94 -37.62
CA ASP A 660 10.00 -28.40 -37.55
C ASP A 660 9.75 -28.82 -36.10
N THR A 661 8.49 -28.84 -35.70
CA THR A 661 8.07 -29.27 -34.34
C THR A 661 8.43 -30.72 -34.01
N ALA A 662 8.83 -31.55 -34.99
CA ALA A 662 9.36 -32.89 -34.72
C ALA A 662 10.87 -32.88 -34.37
N ALA A 663 11.56 -31.76 -34.59
CA ALA A 663 12.99 -31.62 -34.34
C ALA A 663 13.35 -31.29 -32.88
N TYR A 664 12.35 -30.96 -32.05
CA TYR A 664 12.49 -30.64 -30.63
C TYR A 664 11.27 -31.10 -29.81
N THR A 665 11.44 -31.22 -28.49
CA THR A 665 10.34 -31.49 -27.55
C THR A 665 10.33 -30.44 -26.45
N VAL A 666 9.15 -30.10 -25.91
CA VAL A 666 9.06 -29.31 -24.68
C VAL A 666 9.22 -30.27 -23.51
N ASP A 667 10.34 -30.17 -22.79
CA ASP A 667 10.68 -31.05 -21.67
C ASP A 667 10.04 -30.56 -20.36
N GLY A 668 9.77 -29.26 -20.24
CA GLY A 668 9.12 -28.70 -19.06
C GLY A 668 8.75 -27.22 -19.19
N VAL A 669 7.88 -26.80 -18.28
CA VAL A 669 7.48 -25.40 -18.08
C VAL A 669 7.58 -25.12 -16.57
N SER A 670 8.27 -24.06 -16.17
CA SER A 670 8.42 -23.71 -14.76
C SER A 670 7.10 -23.20 -14.15
N ALA A 671 7.06 -23.06 -12.83
CA ALA A 671 6.02 -22.24 -12.20
C ALA A 671 6.15 -20.78 -12.67
N ALA A 672 5.02 -20.09 -12.74
CA ALA A 672 4.99 -18.68 -13.11
C ALA A 672 5.61 -17.80 -12.02
N VAL A 673 6.46 -16.86 -12.42
CA VAL A 673 7.04 -15.81 -11.57
C VAL A 673 6.86 -14.48 -12.31
N GLY A 674 6.15 -13.54 -11.69
CA GLY A 674 5.91 -12.22 -12.31
C GLY A 674 5.12 -12.25 -13.63
N GLY A 675 4.27 -13.27 -13.84
CA GLY A 675 3.51 -13.42 -15.09
C GLY A 675 4.28 -14.11 -16.23
N PHE A 676 5.50 -14.57 -15.97
CA PHE A 676 6.32 -15.33 -16.92
C PHE A 676 6.58 -16.74 -16.43
N GLU A 677 6.66 -17.68 -17.37
CA GLU A 677 7.10 -19.06 -17.17
C GLU A 677 8.34 -19.33 -18.03
N MET A 678 9.23 -20.19 -17.56
CA MET A 678 10.40 -20.64 -18.32
C MET A 678 10.06 -21.93 -19.05
N VAL A 679 10.20 -21.93 -20.37
CA VAL A 679 9.97 -23.10 -21.23
C VAL A 679 11.30 -23.76 -21.55
N THR A 680 11.43 -25.04 -21.23
CA THR A 680 12.63 -25.84 -21.54
C THR A 680 12.35 -26.74 -22.74
N ASN A 681 13.10 -26.53 -23.82
CA ASN A 681 13.03 -27.34 -25.04
C ASN A 681 14.28 -28.22 -25.17
N SER A 682 14.09 -29.47 -25.57
CA SER A 682 15.16 -30.42 -25.82
C SER A 682 15.29 -30.71 -27.30
N ILE A 683 16.48 -30.47 -27.82
CA ILE A 683 16.81 -30.57 -29.24
C ILE A 683 17.87 -31.64 -29.39
N ASN A 684 17.53 -32.74 -30.06
CA ASN A 684 18.47 -33.84 -30.26
C ASN A 684 19.65 -33.40 -31.15
N THR A 685 20.89 -33.60 -30.68
CA THR A 685 22.13 -33.19 -31.35
C THR A 685 22.90 -34.35 -32.01
N VAL A 686 22.31 -35.53 -32.13
CA VAL A 686 23.01 -36.76 -32.55
C VAL A 686 23.32 -36.80 -34.05
N THR A 687 22.49 -36.20 -34.89
CA THR A 687 22.55 -36.46 -36.34
C THR A 687 23.22 -35.36 -37.16
N ASP A 688 23.05 -34.07 -36.82
CA ASP A 688 23.54 -32.94 -37.61
C ASP A 688 23.88 -31.73 -36.73
N ALA A 689 24.69 -30.80 -37.26
CA ALA A 689 24.77 -29.45 -36.70
C ALA A 689 23.39 -28.80 -36.76
N LYS A 690 22.97 -28.13 -35.70
CA LYS A 690 21.70 -27.43 -35.62
C LYS A 690 21.93 -26.02 -35.12
N PHE A 691 21.39 -25.06 -35.84
CA PHE A 691 21.22 -23.68 -35.41
C PHE A 691 19.76 -23.50 -35.03
N VAL A 692 19.52 -22.72 -33.99
CA VAL A 692 18.21 -22.56 -33.36
C VAL A 692 17.96 -21.07 -33.21
N THR A 693 16.75 -20.63 -33.55
CA THR A 693 16.26 -19.30 -33.22
C THR A 693 14.90 -19.45 -32.53
N LEU A 694 14.64 -18.57 -31.56
CA LEU A 694 13.30 -18.38 -31.03
C LEU A 694 12.58 -17.38 -31.93
N THR A 695 11.36 -17.70 -32.32
CA THR A 695 10.48 -16.80 -33.05
C THR A 695 9.26 -16.50 -32.19
N VAL A 696 8.96 -15.21 -32.07
CA VAL A 696 7.76 -14.68 -31.43
C VAL A 696 6.93 -13.96 -32.49
N GLU A 697 5.65 -14.29 -32.54
CA GLU A 697 4.66 -13.65 -33.42
C GLU A 697 3.47 -13.19 -32.59
N GLU A 698 2.80 -12.13 -33.05
CA GLU A 698 1.56 -11.60 -32.49
C GLU A 698 0.43 -11.63 -33.52
#